data_AF-A0A2S7U424-F1
#
_entry.id   AF-A0A2S7U424-F1
#
_cell.length_a   1.000
_cell.length_b   1.000
_cell.length_c   1.000
_cell.angle_alpha   90.00
_cell.angle_beta   90.00
_cell.angle_gamma   90.00
#
_symmetry.space_group_name_H-M   'P 1'
#
loop_
_entity.id
_entity.type
_entity.pdbx_description
1 polymer ?
#
loop_
_entity_poly.entity_id
_entity_poly.type
_entity_poly.pdbx_seq_one_letter_code
_entity_poly.pdbx_strand_id
1 'polypeptide(L)'
;MVHVSLLTALLLLWTSVIARQLPIYFEDSHAGSFEFFAQHLELDEVHTLVLFDAHSDASSIADSDSIRQAIRRVRSNEDRAIVLQKYRTTGVIQPFNWIEPLMPNPFTRVIWVPGDGLSQKRLKGLELEARIHLDWKSELNPRTAGELGPKFEVVNFSDLKLMDLVGKTAVSIDLDIYAQENVPEDAFYDHWAWVLSVPQLKAISFAISRPWLESDSQGCRLLQLALDRSLAIQNSELIFELFKNDEIDRSEKAKGFYQRGENVPRFDLSTVPTSLREVLVRNSDRISVSYETERWQALIDKWKGQLTGASLNIPEHQKSIDGAWRMSTENLGDVWLKSKHPPKSVKWYVLRPESMVHNLVPELKFGKIFTGGASSFVSLRKEWIATTEEPALGHRVWGKQLPWKESAGIVRLQAEAIYEDHSEITAMLEIRVRYGTGFRGALSEQFGSPYVFGIGKLQSNGEKAGETLIGNDCANFLVYAWRQVGGRLKWGNPYQLTRQLTLLSANCSSASRVHIEPAIIDSGVAIDFGSYITALWQDRGEMGVIDPQDLIIHHLSGEPEVVTLEQMLKKYSRYKVFTLPVETDSLTVRVGGDVNLTGHEIKIFSAAMRNKLQSADYSVINLECVLADSVDGGASKPFSFIAPTSRLALLEVAGVDAVNLANNHAYDGGIGGHDSTLDTLAKSKIESVGSQGESRDGTQLVEIRGRKLGLLSFNAVLSRDDPPDTRILQYPRDENAIESSISKLRKSCDIVIILPHWGSEYTRVVTDSQRSVARWLVRSGADVVVGSHPHIRQAIEYYRGVPIVYSLGNLYFPNRGPAGFNDYQLLDIQISTTSRQVKVNWSVSE
;
A
#
# COMPACT_ATOMS: atom_id res chain seq x y z
N MET A 1 -24.79 -43.94 11.02
CA MET A 1 -25.61 -42.70 10.98
C MET A 1 -25.01 -41.73 11.98
N VAL A 2 -24.92 -40.45 11.63
CA VAL A 2 -24.20 -39.36 12.31
C VAL A 2 -22.70 -39.26 11.95
N HIS A 3 -22.44 -38.79 10.73
CA HIS A 3 -21.23 -38.09 10.31
C HIS A 3 -21.66 -36.97 9.35
N VAL A 4 -20.91 -35.86 9.36
CA VAL A 4 -21.15 -34.55 8.70
C VAL A 4 -21.73 -33.50 9.66
N SER A 5 -20.83 -32.83 10.40
CA SER A 5 -20.93 -31.43 10.86
C SER A 5 -19.79 -31.13 11.81
N LEU A 6 -18.62 -30.74 11.28
CA LEU A 6 -17.53 -30.01 11.97
C LEU A 6 -16.36 -29.82 10.98
N LEU A 7 -16.68 -29.23 9.83
CA LEU A 7 -15.71 -28.93 8.76
C LEU A 7 -16.08 -27.57 8.13
N THR A 8 -16.28 -26.56 8.99
CA THR A 8 -16.72 -25.20 8.58
C THR A 8 -16.26 -24.11 9.56
N ALA A 9 -15.10 -24.25 10.21
CA ALA A 9 -14.59 -23.20 11.12
C ALA A 9 -13.07 -22.98 11.11
N LEU A 10 -12.32 -23.43 10.08
CA LEU A 10 -10.85 -23.35 10.08
C LEU A 10 -10.25 -23.00 8.70
N LEU A 11 -10.90 -22.10 7.96
CA LEU A 11 -10.43 -21.60 6.66
C LEU A 11 -10.59 -20.08 6.50
N LEU A 12 -10.47 -19.33 7.59
CA LEU A 12 -10.37 -17.87 7.60
C LEU A 12 -9.05 -17.44 8.25
N LEU A 13 -7.94 -17.79 7.59
CA LEU A 13 -6.72 -16.98 7.62
C LEU A 13 -6.32 -16.84 6.15
N TRP A 14 -7.00 -15.92 5.47
CA TRP A 14 -6.52 -15.43 4.19
C TRP A 14 -5.12 -14.88 4.41
N THR A 15 -4.13 -15.55 3.82
CA THR A 15 -2.82 -14.97 3.59
C THR A 15 -3.06 -13.74 2.71
N SER A 16 -3.14 -12.57 3.32
CA SER A 16 -2.86 -11.34 2.60
C SER A 16 -1.40 -11.48 2.15
N VAL A 17 -1.19 -11.80 0.88
CA VAL A 17 0.14 -11.81 0.28
C VAL A 17 0.51 -10.34 0.08
N ILE A 18 0.89 -9.72 1.19
CA ILE A 18 1.50 -8.38 1.25
C ILE A 18 2.76 -8.48 0.39
N ALA A 19 2.96 -7.53 -0.53
CA ALA A 19 4.23 -7.37 -1.22
C ALA A 19 5.35 -7.43 -0.17
N ARG A 20 6.26 -8.40 -0.25
CA ARG A 20 7.27 -8.67 0.80
C ARG A 20 7.97 -7.35 1.18
N GLN A 21 7.56 -6.78 2.31
CA GLN A 21 8.24 -5.65 2.93
C GLN A 21 9.59 -6.16 3.44
N LEU A 22 10.59 -5.30 3.54
CA LEU A 22 11.84 -5.68 4.22
C LEU A 22 11.55 -5.68 5.74
N PRO A 23 11.53 -6.83 6.41
CA PRO A 23 11.32 -6.85 7.84
C PRO A 23 12.58 -6.38 8.55
N ILE A 24 12.41 -5.43 9.47
CA ILE A 24 13.47 -4.86 10.31
C ILE A 24 13.03 -5.04 11.76
N TYR A 25 13.79 -5.85 12.48
CA TYR A 25 13.47 -6.26 13.84
C TYR A 25 14.30 -5.48 14.87
N PHE A 26 13.67 -5.08 15.97
CA PHE A 26 14.32 -4.41 17.10
C PHE A 26 14.01 -5.14 18.40
N GLU A 27 15.04 -5.40 19.18
CA GLU A 27 14.93 -5.98 20.52
C GLU A 27 16.12 -5.57 21.39
N ASP A 28 16.02 -5.82 22.69
CA ASP A 28 17.11 -5.59 23.64
C ASP A 28 18.16 -6.71 23.62
N SER A 29 17.78 -7.92 23.23
CA SER A 29 18.69 -9.07 23.19
C SER A 29 19.01 -9.49 21.76
N HIS A 30 20.24 -9.98 21.55
CA HIS A 30 20.54 -10.75 20.35
C HIS A 30 19.67 -12.00 20.21
N ALA A 31 18.95 -12.41 21.26
CA ALA A 31 18.02 -13.55 21.25
C ALA A 31 17.07 -13.45 20.10
N GLY A 32 16.07 -12.60 20.24
CA GLY A 32 15.00 -12.53 19.28
C GLY A 32 15.47 -12.11 17.92
N SER A 33 16.66 -11.51 17.72
CA SER A 33 17.24 -11.36 16.38
C SER A 33 17.27 -12.67 15.57
N PHE A 34 17.71 -13.78 16.18
CA PHE A 34 17.76 -15.07 15.48
C PHE A 34 16.41 -15.81 15.47
N GLU A 35 15.57 -15.67 16.50
CA GLU A 35 14.19 -16.19 16.42
C GLU A 35 13.38 -15.47 15.34
N PHE A 36 13.56 -14.17 15.23
CA PHE A 36 13.02 -13.35 14.16
C PHE A 36 13.45 -13.93 12.81
N PHE A 37 14.75 -14.18 12.58
CA PHE A 37 15.18 -14.84 11.35
C PHE A 37 14.55 -16.23 11.17
N ALA A 38 14.38 -17.01 12.23
CA ALA A 38 13.74 -18.34 12.16
C ALA A 38 12.25 -18.29 11.79
N GLN A 39 11.57 -17.19 12.12
CA GLN A 39 10.16 -16.94 11.82
C GLN A 39 9.98 -16.31 10.43
N HIS A 40 10.94 -15.50 9.98
CA HIS A 40 10.79 -14.64 8.80
C HIS A 40 11.58 -15.12 7.57
N LEU A 41 12.59 -15.97 7.76
CA LEU A 41 13.32 -16.60 6.66
C LEU A 41 12.74 -17.98 6.34
N GLU A 42 12.71 -18.31 5.06
CA GLU A 42 12.32 -19.64 4.59
C GLU A 42 13.40 -20.65 5.01
N LEU A 43 13.07 -21.53 5.95
CA LEU A 43 14.00 -22.48 6.56
C LEU A 43 14.46 -23.64 5.64
N ASP A 44 14.05 -23.61 4.38
CA ASP A 44 14.50 -24.54 3.33
C ASP A 44 15.31 -23.85 2.23
N GLU A 45 15.45 -22.52 2.28
CA GLU A 45 16.21 -21.74 1.30
C GLU A 45 17.62 -21.39 1.82
N VAL A 46 18.59 -21.37 0.90
CA VAL A 46 19.96 -21.00 1.23
C VAL A 46 20.07 -19.49 1.49
N HIS A 47 20.65 -19.14 2.64
CA HIS A 47 20.91 -17.77 3.06
C HIS A 47 22.39 -17.60 3.44
N THR A 48 22.86 -16.35 3.46
CA THR A 48 24.09 -15.89 4.14
C THR A 48 23.68 -15.05 5.34
N LEU A 49 24.31 -15.26 6.49
CA LEU A 49 24.13 -14.41 7.67
C LEU A 49 25.35 -13.53 7.87
N VAL A 50 25.13 -12.24 8.05
CA VAL A 50 26.18 -11.31 8.45
C VAL A 50 25.85 -10.75 9.83
N LEU A 51 26.82 -10.85 10.75
CA LEU A 51 26.69 -10.43 12.15
C LEU A 51 27.69 -9.31 12.42
N PHE A 52 27.21 -8.13 12.80
CA PHE A 52 28.06 -7.09 13.38
C PHE A 52 28.03 -7.24 14.90
N ASP A 53 29.21 -7.48 15.48
CA ASP A 53 29.47 -7.56 16.93
C ASP A 53 28.60 -8.50 17.75
N ALA A 54 28.29 -9.66 17.17
CA ALA A 54 27.74 -10.74 17.99
C ALA A 54 28.77 -11.15 19.07
N HIS A 55 28.38 -11.14 20.35
CA HIS A 55 29.22 -11.54 21.48
C HIS A 55 29.34 -13.06 21.66
N SER A 56 30.55 -13.63 21.56
CA SER A 56 30.86 -15.08 21.48
C SER A 56 30.56 -15.92 22.73
N ASP A 57 29.87 -15.38 23.72
CA ASP A 57 29.84 -15.88 25.09
C ASP A 57 28.86 -17.06 25.31
N ALA A 58 28.68 -17.92 24.31
CA ALA A 58 27.78 -19.06 24.40
C ALA A 58 28.37 -20.28 25.12
N SER A 59 27.54 -20.89 25.95
CA SER A 59 27.74 -22.25 26.49
C SER A 59 27.08 -23.28 25.57
N SER A 60 27.76 -24.29 24.99
CA SER A 60 27.22 -25.26 24.00
C SER A 60 25.79 -25.80 24.21
N ILE A 61 25.01 -26.03 23.14
CA ILE A 61 23.69 -26.70 23.19
C ILE A 61 23.83 -28.22 23.34
N ALA A 62 22.98 -28.86 24.13
CA ALA A 62 22.73 -30.30 24.05
C ALA A 62 21.58 -30.57 23.05
N ASP A 63 21.76 -31.54 22.15
CA ASP A 63 20.71 -32.03 21.23
C ASP A 63 20.23 -31.07 20.12
N SER A 64 21.15 -30.31 19.51
CA SER A 64 20.90 -29.36 18.41
C SER A 64 20.03 -29.92 17.26
N ASP A 65 20.24 -31.18 16.87
CA ASP A 65 19.45 -31.86 15.82
C ASP A 65 17.98 -32.05 16.21
N SER A 66 17.69 -32.34 17.49
CA SER A 66 16.34 -32.53 18.01
C SER A 66 15.56 -31.21 18.03
N ILE A 67 16.21 -30.14 18.52
CA ILE A 67 15.65 -28.79 18.57
C ILE A 67 15.31 -28.31 17.16
N ARG A 68 16.21 -28.52 16.19
CA ARG A 68 15.97 -28.19 14.78
C ARG A 68 14.75 -28.91 14.22
N GLN A 69 14.63 -30.22 14.44
CA GLN A 69 13.45 -30.98 13.97
C GLN A 69 12.17 -30.47 14.62
N ALA A 70 12.21 -30.11 15.90
CA ALA A 70 11.06 -29.54 16.61
C ALA A 70 10.62 -28.21 16.02
N ILE A 71 11.56 -27.30 15.69
CA ILE A 71 11.26 -25.99 15.06
C ILE A 71 10.66 -26.14 13.65
N ARG A 72 11.08 -27.19 12.91
CA ARG A 72 10.60 -27.45 11.54
C ARG A 72 9.24 -28.14 11.49
N ARG A 73 8.94 -29.03 12.42
CA ARG A 73 7.73 -29.86 12.43
C ARG A 73 6.59 -29.20 13.23
N VAL A 74 6.37 -27.92 12.96
CA VAL A 74 5.29 -27.12 13.56
C VAL A 74 4.19 -26.87 12.53
N ARG A 75 2.93 -26.71 12.97
CA ARG A 75 1.78 -26.57 12.07
C ARG A 75 1.59 -25.13 11.60
N SER A 76 2.14 -24.17 12.32
CA SER A 76 2.10 -22.74 11.99
C SER A 76 3.33 -21.98 12.52
N ASN A 77 3.43 -20.69 12.19
CA ASN A 77 4.48 -19.82 12.70
C ASN A 77 4.31 -19.52 14.19
N GLU A 78 3.07 -19.46 14.68
CA GLU A 78 2.77 -19.29 16.11
C GLU A 78 3.26 -20.48 16.93
N ASP A 79 3.04 -21.71 16.45
CA ASP A 79 3.60 -22.92 17.06
C ASP A 79 5.13 -22.85 17.12
N ARG A 80 5.76 -22.31 16.06
CA ARG A 80 7.21 -22.11 16.02
C ARG A 80 7.69 -21.15 17.11
N ALA A 81 7.02 -20.01 17.26
CA ALA A 81 7.34 -19.01 18.27
C ALA A 81 7.23 -19.59 19.68
N ILE A 82 6.20 -20.39 19.96
CA ILE A 82 6.04 -21.08 21.25
C ILE A 82 7.20 -22.03 21.53
N VAL A 83 7.61 -22.83 20.54
CA VAL A 83 8.74 -23.76 20.67
C VAL A 83 10.05 -23.02 20.91
N LEU A 84 10.32 -21.95 20.15
CA LEU A 84 11.52 -21.12 20.30
C LEU A 84 11.56 -20.46 21.69
N GLN A 85 10.45 -19.87 22.13
CA GLN A 85 10.34 -19.25 23.44
C GLN A 85 10.59 -20.24 24.58
N LYS A 86 9.99 -21.44 24.51
CA LYS A 86 10.21 -22.50 25.50
C LYS A 86 11.70 -22.83 25.65
N TYR A 87 12.41 -22.98 24.54
CA TYR A 87 13.83 -23.34 24.59
C TYR A 87 14.72 -22.20 25.11
N ARG A 88 14.29 -20.94 24.96
CA ARG A 88 14.96 -19.79 25.57
C ARG A 88 14.77 -19.73 27.07
N THR A 89 13.54 -19.82 27.55
CA THR A 89 13.22 -19.77 28.99
C THR A 89 13.93 -20.90 29.75
N THR A 90 14.07 -22.06 29.12
CA THR A 90 14.78 -23.20 29.71
C THR A 90 16.32 -23.09 29.63
N GLY A 91 16.84 -22.11 28.87
CA GLY A 91 18.28 -21.89 28.69
C GLY A 91 18.94 -22.85 27.70
N VAL A 92 18.15 -23.59 26.91
CA VAL A 92 18.61 -24.64 26.00
C VAL A 92 19.36 -24.06 24.79
N ILE A 93 19.08 -22.81 24.40
CA ILE A 93 19.71 -22.11 23.27
C ILE A 93 20.22 -20.74 23.76
N GLN A 94 21.48 -20.37 23.47
CA GLN A 94 22.20 -19.14 23.91
C GLN A 94 22.73 -18.33 22.68
N PRO A 95 23.31 -17.12 22.81
CA PRO A 95 23.61 -16.22 21.68
C PRO A 95 24.27 -16.83 20.43
N PHE A 96 25.48 -17.39 20.54
CA PHE A 96 26.15 -18.03 19.40
C PHE A 96 25.61 -19.42 19.07
N ASN A 97 24.98 -20.03 20.06
CA ASN A 97 24.29 -21.28 19.91
C ASN A 97 23.00 -21.14 19.09
N TRP A 98 22.36 -19.97 19.02
CA TRP A 98 21.11 -19.76 18.29
C TRP A 98 21.24 -20.01 16.79
N ILE A 99 22.45 -19.93 16.24
CA ILE A 99 22.72 -20.23 14.83
C ILE A 99 22.53 -21.73 14.56
N GLU A 100 22.96 -22.61 15.47
CA GLU A 100 23.00 -24.05 15.19
C GLU A 100 21.62 -24.71 14.97
N PRO A 101 20.57 -24.44 15.77
CA PRO A 101 19.23 -24.94 15.49
C PRO A 101 18.64 -24.38 14.20
N LEU A 102 19.20 -23.27 13.69
CA LEU A 102 18.80 -22.59 12.48
C LEU A 102 19.61 -22.98 11.26
N MET A 103 20.52 -23.96 11.33
CA MET A 103 21.16 -24.54 10.15
C MET A 103 20.71 -25.98 9.96
N PRO A 104 20.59 -26.58 8.77
CA PRO A 104 20.33 -26.04 7.46
C PRO A 104 18.96 -26.51 6.92
N ASN A 105 18.24 -25.66 6.22
CA ASN A 105 18.78 -24.57 5.46
C ASN A 105 18.02 -23.31 5.80
N PRO A 106 18.48 -22.58 6.81
CA PRO A 106 19.07 -21.30 6.43
C PRO A 106 20.53 -21.17 6.91
N PHE A 107 21.32 -20.33 6.24
CA PHE A 107 22.74 -20.05 6.49
C PHE A 107 23.75 -21.14 6.06
N THR A 108 24.16 -21.09 4.79
CA THR A 108 25.32 -21.84 4.28
C THR A 108 26.65 -21.13 4.55
N ARG A 109 26.58 -19.86 4.96
CA ARG A 109 27.71 -19.00 5.27
C ARG A 109 27.32 -18.04 6.40
N VAL A 110 28.17 -17.94 7.41
CA VAL A 110 28.02 -17.00 8.53
C VAL A 110 29.28 -16.15 8.57
N ILE A 111 29.12 -14.84 8.42
CA ILE A 111 30.23 -13.89 8.42
C ILE A 111 30.07 -13.01 9.66
N TRP A 112 31.08 -13.02 10.52
CA TRP A 112 31.11 -12.20 11.73
C TRP A 112 32.11 -11.06 11.56
N VAL A 113 31.63 -9.85 11.82
CA VAL A 113 32.40 -8.60 11.88
C VAL A 113 32.46 -8.16 13.35
N PRO A 114 33.53 -8.54 14.08
CA PRO A 114 33.66 -8.28 15.53
C PRO A 114 34.08 -6.84 15.87
N GLY A 115 34.23 -5.96 14.87
CA GLY A 115 34.77 -4.60 15.03
C GLY A 115 35.70 -4.22 13.88
N ASP A 116 36.16 -2.97 13.89
CA ASP A 116 37.02 -2.42 12.84
C ASP A 116 38.52 -2.50 13.14
N GLY A 117 39.32 -2.69 12.09
CA GLY A 117 40.78 -2.55 12.14
C GLY A 117 41.53 -3.65 12.90
N LEU A 118 40.93 -4.82 13.13
CA LEU A 118 41.59 -5.92 13.83
C LEU A 118 42.70 -6.55 12.98
N SER A 119 43.81 -6.91 13.64
CA SER A 119 44.90 -7.63 12.97
C SER A 119 44.46 -9.02 12.50
N GLN A 120 45.03 -9.50 11.39
CA GLN A 120 44.78 -10.86 10.86
C GLN A 120 45.05 -11.98 11.90
N LYS A 121 46.00 -11.75 12.82
CA LYS A 121 46.26 -12.68 13.94
C LYS A 121 45.08 -12.72 14.93
N ARG A 122 44.49 -11.57 15.26
CA ARG A 122 43.33 -11.49 16.15
C ARG A 122 42.08 -12.09 15.52
N LEU A 123 41.82 -11.80 14.24
CA LEU A 123 40.70 -12.40 13.49
C LEU A 123 40.77 -13.93 13.49
N LYS A 124 41.93 -14.51 13.14
CA LYS A 124 42.12 -15.97 13.19
C LYS A 124 41.96 -16.55 14.60
N GLY A 125 42.36 -15.79 15.63
CA GLY A 125 42.17 -16.19 17.03
C GLY A 125 40.69 -16.24 17.42
N LEU A 126 39.93 -15.20 17.06
CA LEU A 126 38.48 -15.13 17.28
C LEU A 126 37.73 -16.21 16.50
N GLU A 127 38.14 -16.47 15.26
CA GLU A 127 37.57 -17.54 14.44
C GLU A 127 37.83 -18.92 15.05
N LEU A 128 39.06 -19.17 15.55
CA LEU A 128 39.39 -20.41 16.22
C LEU A 128 38.59 -20.59 17.52
N GLU A 129 38.46 -19.53 18.32
CA GLU A 129 37.65 -19.52 19.54
C GLU A 129 36.19 -19.86 19.22
N ALA A 130 35.57 -19.16 18.26
CA ALA A 130 34.21 -19.43 17.82
C ALA A 130 34.04 -20.88 17.33
N ARG A 131 34.95 -21.38 16.49
CA ARG A 131 34.92 -22.77 15.99
C ARG A 131 34.96 -23.80 17.11
N ILE A 132 35.80 -23.59 18.13
CA ILE A 132 35.87 -24.47 19.30
C ILE A 132 34.50 -24.50 19.99
N HIS A 133 33.89 -23.35 20.24
CA HIS A 133 32.58 -23.29 20.90
C HIS A 133 31.45 -23.93 20.08
N LEU A 134 31.49 -23.82 18.75
CA LEU A 134 30.44 -24.29 17.83
C LEU A 134 30.53 -25.79 17.47
N ASP A 135 31.74 -26.34 17.39
CA ASP A 135 31.96 -27.71 16.88
C ASP A 135 32.61 -28.68 17.87
N TRP A 136 33.04 -28.24 19.06
CA TRP A 136 33.71 -29.10 20.05
C TRP A 136 32.96 -30.41 20.34
N LYS A 137 31.61 -30.39 20.35
CA LYS A 137 30.81 -31.59 20.58
C LYS A 137 30.62 -32.47 19.35
N SER A 138 30.91 -31.97 18.15
CA SER A 138 30.72 -32.70 16.88
C SER A 138 31.63 -33.93 16.78
N GLU A 139 32.81 -33.89 17.40
CA GLU A 139 33.71 -35.05 17.50
C GLU A 139 33.15 -36.18 18.38
N LEU A 140 32.39 -35.83 19.43
CA LEU A 140 31.80 -36.78 20.38
C LEU A 140 30.40 -37.25 19.97
N ASN A 141 29.64 -36.39 19.29
CA ASN A 141 28.28 -36.64 18.82
C ASN A 141 28.07 -35.95 17.45
N PRO A 142 28.36 -36.64 16.33
CA PRO A 142 28.28 -36.04 15.00
C PRO A 142 26.84 -35.64 14.66
N ARG A 143 26.68 -34.42 14.14
CA ARG A 143 25.39 -33.84 13.73
C ARG A 143 25.03 -34.26 12.31
N THR A 144 23.73 -34.45 12.04
CA THR A 144 23.19 -34.74 10.70
C THR A 144 23.48 -33.61 9.70
N ALA A 145 23.61 -32.37 10.19
CA ALA A 145 23.87 -31.16 9.41
C ALA A 145 25.35 -30.94 9.03
N GLY A 146 26.24 -31.77 9.57
CA GLY A 146 27.69 -31.55 9.53
C GLY A 146 28.15 -30.44 10.48
N GLU A 147 29.41 -30.04 10.31
CA GLU A 147 30.06 -28.99 11.10
C GLU A 147 29.59 -27.58 10.67
N LEU A 148 29.61 -26.65 11.62
CA LEU A 148 29.28 -25.23 11.40
C LEU A 148 30.53 -24.38 11.23
N GLY A 149 31.60 -24.67 11.96
CA GLY A 149 32.88 -23.96 11.89
C GLY A 149 33.44 -23.78 10.48
N PRO A 150 33.37 -24.77 9.56
CA PRO A 150 33.79 -24.58 8.17
C PRO A 150 33.00 -23.52 7.38
N LYS A 151 31.82 -23.13 7.87
CA LYS A 151 30.92 -22.13 7.26
C LYS A 151 30.99 -20.77 7.97
N PHE A 152 31.77 -20.67 9.04
CA PHE A 152 31.90 -19.48 9.88
C PHE A 152 33.22 -18.76 9.57
N GLU A 153 33.13 -17.47 9.22
CA GLU A 153 34.26 -16.64 8.83
C GLU A 153 34.27 -15.36 9.69
N VAL A 154 35.46 -14.97 10.17
CA VAL A 154 35.65 -13.73 10.94
C VAL A 154 36.47 -12.74 10.13
N VAL A 155 35.90 -11.56 9.87
CA VAL A 155 36.45 -10.61 8.89
C VAL A 155 36.38 -9.19 9.41
N ASN A 156 37.26 -8.31 8.93
CA ASN A 156 37.07 -6.88 9.11
C ASN A 156 35.99 -6.37 8.16
N PHE A 157 35.36 -5.24 8.50
CA PHE A 157 34.42 -4.57 7.60
C PHE A 157 35.05 -4.20 6.24
N SER A 158 36.34 -3.83 6.22
CA SER A 158 37.08 -3.57 4.97
C SER A 158 37.10 -4.77 4.03
N ASP A 159 37.25 -5.98 4.58
CA ASP A 159 37.30 -7.22 3.81
C ASP A 159 35.90 -7.65 3.39
N LEU A 160 34.91 -7.49 4.28
CA LEU A 160 33.50 -7.74 3.98
C LEU A 160 33.01 -6.95 2.76
N LYS A 161 33.40 -5.67 2.63
CA LYS A 161 33.07 -4.83 1.48
C LYS A 161 33.55 -5.38 0.14
N LEU A 162 34.61 -6.20 0.15
CA LEU A 162 35.20 -6.79 -1.05
C LEU A 162 34.64 -8.19 -1.35
N MET A 163 33.82 -8.76 -0.45
CA MET A 163 33.26 -10.09 -0.62
C MET A 163 32.09 -10.08 -1.60
N ASP A 164 32.07 -11.07 -2.50
CA ASP A 164 30.90 -11.34 -3.33
C ASP A 164 29.87 -12.13 -2.52
N LEU A 165 28.82 -11.44 -2.07
CA LEU A 165 27.69 -12.07 -1.39
C LEU A 165 26.70 -12.60 -2.44
N VAL A 166 26.93 -13.85 -2.87
CA VAL A 166 26.02 -14.54 -3.77
C VAL A 166 24.85 -15.13 -2.97
N GLY A 167 23.62 -14.77 -3.34
CA GLY A 167 22.39 -15.35 -2.78
C GLY A 167 21.68 -14.45 -1.78
N LYS A 168 20.73 -15.03 -1.02
CA LYS A 168 19.87 -14.31 -0.08
C LYS A 168 20.65 -13.99 1.19
N THR A 169 20.54 -12.78 1.71
CA THR A 169 21.32 -12.36 2.88
C THR A 169 20.44 -11.81 3.98
N ALA A 170 20.72 -12.17 5.23
CA ALA A 170 20.16 -11.52 6.41
C ALA A 170 21.29 -10.86 7.18
N VAL A 171 21.01 -9.72 7.82
CA VAL A 171 22.01 -8.97 8.58
C VAL A 171 21.50 -8.75 10.00
N SER A 172 22.32 -9.05 10.99
CA SER A 172 22.10 -8.68 12.39
C SER A 172 23.16 -7.68 12.82
N ILE A 173 22.74 -6.60 13.47
CA ILE A 173 23.64 -5.58 14.02
C ILE A 173 23.41 -5.52 15.54
N ASP A 174 24.42 -5.87 16.33
CA ASP A 174 24.46 -5.40 17.71
C ASP A 174 24.80 -3.92 17.71
N LEU A 175 24.02 -3.13 18.43
CA LEU A 175 24.22 -1.69 18.48
C LEU A 175 25.34 -1.29 19.44
N ASP A 176 25.66 -2.14 20.41
CA ASP A 176 26.75 -1.90 21.35
C ASP A 176 28.15 -1.89 20.69
N ILE A 177 28.31 -2.40 19.47
CA ILE A 177 29.52 -2.19 18.66
C ILE A 177 29.89 -0.71 18.55
N TYR A 178 28.89 0.16 18.42
CA TYR A 178 29.08 1.60 18.26
C TYR A 178 29.24 2.33 19.60
N ALA A 179 29.19 1.59 20.70
CA ALA A 179 29.56 2.06 22.03
C ALA A 179 31.03 1.73 22.38
N GLN A 180 31.72 0.91 21.58
CA GLN A 180 33.11 0.53 21.82
C GLN A 180 34.08 1.68 21.45
N GLU A 181 35.17 1.84 22.22
CA GLU A 181 36.16 2.92 21.98
C GLU A 181 36.80 2.89 20.58
N ASN A 182 36.90 1.70 19.97
CA ASN A 182 37.53 1.45 18.69
C ASN A 182 36.58 1.52 17.47
N VAL A 183 35.28 1.72 17.69
CA VAL A 183 34.28 1.84 16.61
C VAL A 183 33.39 3.06 16.92
N PRO A 184 33.65 4.22 16.30
CA PRO A 184 32.87 5.42 16.58
C PRO A 184 31.42 5.26 16.11
N GLU A 185 30.49 6.01 16.71
CA GLU A 185 29.06 6.01 16.35
C GLU A 185 28.84 6.28 14.85
N ASP A 186 29.70 7.11 14.23
CA ASP A 186 29.67 7.41 12.80
C ASP A 186 29.92 6.18 11.90
N ALA A 187 30.62 5.15 12.39
CA ALA A 187 30.84 3.90 11.65
C ALA A 187 29.52 3.19 11.31
N PHE A 188 28.46 3.44 12.09
CA PHE A 188 27.11 2.94 11.80
C PHE A 188 26.65 3.35 10.40
N TYR A 189 26.96 4.57 9.96
CA TYR A 189 26.52 5.04 8.65
C TYR A 189 27.18 4.28 7.51
N ASP A 190 28.46 3.94 7.65
CA ASP A 190 29.19 3.15 6.67
C ASP A 190 28.70 1.69 6.65
N HIS A 191 28.48 1.10 7.82
CA HIS A 191 27.89 -0.24 7.95
C HIS A 191 26.48 -0.28 7.34
N TRP A 192 25.64 0.70 7.67
CA TRP A 192 24.29 0.81 7.16
C TRP A 192 24.25 0.98 5.64
N ALA A 193 25.10 1.86 5.09
CA ALA A 193 25.22 2.05 3.64
C ALA A 193 25.61 0.73 2.95
N TRP A 194 26.51 -0.05 3.56
CA TRP A 194 26.84 -1.38 3.07
C TRP A 194 25.65 -2.34 3.16
N VAL A 195 24.91 -2.39 4.26
CA VAL A 195 23.70 -3.24 4.41
C VAL A 195 22.70 -2.97 3.29
N LEU A 196 22.44 -1.70 2.97
CA LEU A 196 21.53 -1.33 1.88
C LEU A 196 22.04 -1.72 0.48
N SER A 197 23.36 -1.89 0.33
CA SER A 197 23.98 -2.37 -0.91
C SER A 197 23.91 -3.88 -1.10
N VAL A 198 23.59 -4.64 -0.04
CA VAL A 198 23.57 -6.11 -0.07
C VAL A 198 22.53 -6.64 -1.07
N PRO A 199 22.96 -7.43 -2.07
CA PRO A 199 22.03 -8.10 -2.98
C PRO A 199 21.13 -9.09 -2.24
N GLN A 200 19.84 -9.14 -2.60
CA GLN A 200 18.84 -10.05 -2.02
C GLN A 200 18.73 -10.01 -0.49
N LEU A 201 18.91 -8.84 0.11
CA LEU A 201 18.68 -8.62 1.53
C LEU A 201 17.23 -9.05 1.89
N LYS A 202 17.11 -9.93 2.89
CA LYS A 202 15.84 -10.56 3.30
C LYS A 202 15.32 -10.07 4.63
N ALA A 203 16.20 -9.69 5.54
CA ALA A 203 15.84 -9.27 6.88
C ALA A 203 17.00 -8.50 7.50
N ILE A 204 16.66 -7.55 8.37
CA ILE A 204 17.60 -6.84 9.23
C ILE A 204 17.15 -7.04 10.68
N SER A 205 18.07 -7.25 11.60
CA SER A 205 17.78 -7.13 13.03
C SER A 205 18.76 -6.20 13.73
N PHE A 206 18.26 -5.51 14.75
CA PHE A 206 19.01 -4.69 15.67
C PHE A 206 18.82 -5.23 17.09
N ALA A 207 19.93 -5.50 17.78
CA ALA A 207 19.93 -5.72 19.22
C ALA A 207 20.50 -4.47 19.92
N ILE A 208 19.90 -4.04 21.02
CA ILE A 208 20.43 -2.93 21.82
C ILE A 208 21.54 -3.43 22.76
N SER A 209 21.43 -4.67 23.24
CA SER A 209 22.37 -5.31 24.16
C SER A 209 22.63 -4.44 25.40
N ARG A 210 21.57 -3.99 26.09
CA ARG A 210 21.67 -3.09 27.24
C ARG A 210 22.71 -3.50 28.30
N PRO A 211 22.97 -4.78 28.63
CA PRO A 211 24.01 -5.19 29.58
C PRO A 211 25.45 -4.81 29.20
N TRP A 212 25.71 -4.46 27.93
CA TRP A 212 27.01 -4.04 27.41
C TRP A 212 27.16 -2.52 27.31
N LEU A 213 26.08 -1.78 27.53
CA LEU A 213 26.06 -0.31 27.49
C LEU A 213 26.27 0.32 28.87
N GLU A 214 26.91 1.49 28.89
CA GLU A 214 27.22 2.22 30.13
C GLU A 214 25.97 2.87 30.76
N SER A 215 24.99 3.26 29.93
CA SER A 215 23.81 4.01 30.40
C SER A 215 22.58 3.86 29.50
N ASP A 216 21.40 4.17 30.04
CA ASP A 216 20.14 4.18 29.26
C ASP A 216 20.18 5.26 28.18
N SER A 217 20.88 6.37 28.45
CA SER A 217 21.08 7.44 27.47
C SER A 217 21.85 6.95 26.25
N GLN A 218 22.89 6.13 26.44
CA GLN A 218 23.63 5.52 25.33
C GLN A 218 22.74 4.58 24.52
N GLY A 219 21.98 3.70 25.18
CA GLY A 219 21.01 2.83 24.49
C GLY A 219 19.95 3.61 23.71
N CYS A 220 19.43 4.70 24.27
CA CYS A 220 18.44 5.55 23.58
C CYS A 220 19.03 6.21 22.33
N ARG A 221 20.29 6.67 22.36
CA ARG A 221 20.96 7.26 21.19
C ARG A 221 21.14 6.25 20.06
N LEU A 222 21.62 5.05 20.38
CA LEU A 222 21.83 3.98 19.41
C LEU A 222 20.49 3.48 18.80
N LEU A 223 19.46 3.33 19.63
CA LEU A 223 18.12 2.98 19.17
C LEU A 223 17.54 4.07 18.25
N GLN A 224 17.72 5.34 18.61
CA GLN A 224 17.30 6.49 17.78
C GLN A 224 17.98 6.44 16.40
N LEU A 225 19.30 6.20 16.37
CA LEU A 225 20.08 6.08 15.14
C LEU A 225 19.57 4.95 14.22
N ALA A 226 19.32 3.78 14.80
CA ALA A 226 18.81 2.62 14.07
C ALA A 226 17.37 2.84 13.56
N LEU A 227 16.50 3.45 14.37
CA LEU A 227 15.12 3.78 13.98
C LEU A 227 15.08 4.83 12.86
N ASP A 228 15.85 5.90 12.96
CA ASP A 228 15.85 6.97 11.94
C ASP A 228 16.22 6.44 10.56
N ARG A 229 17.19 5.52 10.49
CA ARG A 229 17.57 4.86 9.23
C ARG A 229 16.58 3.80 8.77
N SER A 230 16.03 3.02 9.67
CA SER A 230 15.04 2.00 9.33
C SER A 230 13.72 2.60 8.82
N LEU A 231 13.33 3.74 9.37
CA LEU A 231 12.16 4.52 8.95
C LEU A 231 12.37 5.22 7.60
N ALA A 232 13.61 5.46 7.18
CA ALA A 232 13.93 6.00 5.87
C ALA A 232 13.64 5.03 4.71
N ILE A 233 13.55 3.72 5.01
CA ILE A 233 13.17 2.71 4.04
C ILE A 233 11.65 2.76 3.85
N GLN A 234 11.16 3.09 2.65
CA GLN A 234 9.73 3.35 2.43
C GLN A 234 8.85 2.10 2.58
N ASN A 235 9.38 0.92 2.26
CA ASN A 235 8.66 -0.34 2.23
C ASN A 235 9.28 -1.38 3.17
N SER A 236 9.69 -0.93 4.35
CA SER A 236 10.03 -1.78 5.48
C SER A 236 8.82 -2.06 6.37
N GLU A 237 8.86 -3.20 7.04
CA GLU A 237 8.01 -3.54 8.19
C GLU A 237 8.88 -3.44 9.43
N LEU A 238 8.55 -2.55 10.38
CA LEU A 238 9.32 -2.43 11.61
C LEU A 238 8.66 -3.26 12.71
N ILE A 239 9.35 -4.31 13.14
CA ILE A 239 8.90 -5.20 14.21
C ILE A 239 9.66 -4.83 15.47
N PHE A 240 8.95 -4.46 16.53
CA PHE A 240 9.52 -3.79 17.68
C PHE A 240 9.14 -4.52 18.97
N GLU A 241 10.06 -5.34 19.49
CA GLU A 241 9.78 -6.25 20.60
C GLU A 241 10.60 -5.94 21.85
N LEU A 242 10.84 -4.66 22.14
CA LEU A 242 11.56 -4.22 23.35
C LEU A 242 10.80 -4.49 24.66
N PHE A 243 9.52 -4.86 24.60
CA PHE A 243 8.76 -5.32 25.77
C PHE A 243 8.98 -6.80 26.08
N LYS A 244 9.63 -7.54 25.17
CA LYS A 244 9.88 -8.95 25.38
C LYS A 244 10.85 -9.13 26.55
N ASN A 245 10.37 -9.75 27.62
CA ASN A 245 11.18 -10.05 28.79
C ASN A 245 11.44 -11.56 28.85
N ASP A 246 12.64 -11.98 28.46
CA ASP A 246 13.11 -13.33 28.76
C ASP A 246 13.45 -13.39 30.25
N GLU A 247 12.67 -14.14 31.03
CA GLU A 247 12.69 -14.16 32.50
C GLU A 247 14.09 -14.40 33.11
N ILE A 248 15.02 -15.04 32.38
CA ILE A 248 16.41 -15.27 32.81
C ILE A 248 17.37 -15.23 31.60
N ASP A 249 18.27 -14.24 31.56
CA ASP A 249 19.37 -14.16 30.59
C ASP A 249 20.54 -15.04 31.07
N ARG A 250 21.01 -16.00 30.29
CA ARG A 250 22.05 -16.95 30.72
C ARG A 250 23.38 -16.80 29.95
N SER A 251 23.57 -15.67 29.26
CA SER A 251 24.86 -15.27 28.68
C SER A 251 25.96 -15.19 29.75
N GLU A 252 27.24 -15.32 29.39
CA GLU A 252 28.33 -15.13 30.37
C GLU A 252 28.29 -13.71 30.94
N LYS A 253 27.92 -12.72 30.12
CA LYS A 253 27.70 -11.35 30.59
C LYS A 253 26.67 -11.31 31.72
N ALA A 254 25.51 -11.95 31.54
CA ALA A 254 24.47 -12.03 32.55
C ALA A 254 24.91 -12.81 33.80
N LYS A 255 25.65 -13.92 33.63
CA LYS A 255 26.25 -14.66 34.76
C LYS A 255 27.11 -13.76 35.64
N GLY A 256 27.86 -12.83 35.06
CA GLY A 256 28.65 -11.84 35.79
C GLY A 256 27.78 -10.94 36.69
N PHE A 257 26.64 -10.46 36.20
CA PHE A 257 25.68 -9.69 37.02
C PHE A 257 25.09 -10.54 38.15
N TYR A 258 24.66 -11.76 37.86
CA TYR A 258 24.10 -12.66 38.87
C TYR A 258 25.11 -13.05 39.95
N GLN A 259 26.38 -13.25 39.60
CA GLN A 259 27.46 -13.49 40.56
C GLN A 259 27.66 -12.32 41.53
N ARG A 260 27.36 -11.09 41.10
CA ARG A 260 27.38 -9.89 41.95
C ARG A 260 26.06 -9.63 42.69
N GLY A 261 25.03 -10.46 42.48
CA GLY A 261 23.69 -10.25 43.06
C GLY A 261 22.92 -9.10 42.39
N GLU A 262 23.32 -8.70 41.19
CA GLU A 262 22.71 -7.62 40.41
C GLU A 262 21.70 -8.20 39.40
N ASN A 263 20.67 -7.41 39.07
CA ASN A 263 19.79 -7.71 37.94
C ASN A 263 20.52 -7.37 36.63
N VAL A 264 20.27 -8.17 35.59
CA VAL A 264 20.75 -7.87 34.24
C VAL A 264 20.02 -6.62 33.73
N PRO A 265 20.74 -5.56 33.33
CA PRO A 265 20.11 -4.35 32.79
C PRO A 265 19.24 -4.67 31.57
N ARG A 266 18.04 -4.09 31.50
CA ARG A 266 17.10 -4.20 30.37
C ARG A 266 16.71 -2.83 29.85
N PHE A 267 16.46 -2.72 28.55
CA PHE A 267 16.01 -1.46 27.95
C PHE A 267 14.57 -1.13 28.39
N ASP A 268 14.35 0.05 28.98
CA ASP A 268 13.04 0.50 29.43
C ASP A 268 12.46 1.59 28.52
N LEU A 269 11.47 1.22 27.72
CA LEU A 269 10.76 2.15 26.83
C LEU A 269 10.00 3.25 27.57
N SER A 270 9.64 3.06 28.84
CA SER A 270 8.82 4.04 29.57
C SER A 270 9.60 5.32 29.96
N THR A 271 10.93 5.24 29.96
CA THR A 271 11.84 6.30 30.42
C THR A 271 12.59 6.99 29.27
N VAL A 272 12.31 6.62 28.02
CA VAL A 272 12.99 7.19 26.83
C VAL A 272 12.79 8.72 26.70
N PRO A 273 13.77 9.45 26.11
CA PRO A 273 13.69 10.89 25.93
C PRO A 273 12.57 11.31 24.97
N THR A 274 12.12 12.56 25.07
CA THR A 274 11.04 13.13 24.23
C THR A 274 11.28 12.93 22.74
N SER A 275 12.52 13.10 22.27
CA SER A 275 12.89 12.91 20.86
C SER A 275 12.55 11.50 20.35
N LEU A 276 12.78 10.46 21.16
CA LEU A 276 12.49 9.09 20.79
C LEU A 276 10.99 8.78 20.88
N ARG A 277 10.27 9.35 21.87
CA ARG A 277 8.80 9.26 21.96
C ARG A 277 8.13 9.83 20.72
N GLU A 278 8.61 10.98 20.22
CA GLU A 278 8.09 11.60 19.00
C GLU A 278 8.24 10.69 17.78
N VAL A 279 9.40 10.06 17.63
CA VAL A 279 9.65 9.12 16.53
C VAL A 279 8.73 7.91 16.61
N LEU A 280 8.55 7.34 17.80
CA LEU A 280 7.68 6.17 18.02
C LEU A 280 6.20 6.51 17.82
N VAL A 281 5.71 7.63 18.37
CA VAL A 281 4.32 8.07 18.20
C VAL A 281 3.99 8.37 16.73
N ARG A 282 4.86 9.12 16.06
CA ARG A 282 4.64 9.53 14.66
C ARG A 282 4.61 8.33 13.71
N ASN A 283 5.35 7.29 14.04
CA ASN A 283 5.49 6.11 13.19
C ASN A 283 4.79 4.88 13.79
N SER A 284 3.85 5.06 14.73
CA SER A 284 3.15 3.94 15.37
C SER A 284 2.45 3.05 14.36
N ASP A 285 1.96 3.62 13.25
CA ASP A 285 1.26 2.88 12.20
C ASP A 285 2.20 2.05 11.31
N ARG A 286 3.52 2.29 11.42
CA ARG A 286 4.58 1.54 10.72
C ARG A 286 5.32 0.57 11.64
N ILE A 287 5.00 0.57 12.93
CA ILE A 287 5.64 -0.23 13.95
C ILE A 287 4.65 -1.28 14.45
N SER A 288 4.96 -2.54 14.22
CA SER A 288 4.23 -3.67 14.78
C SER A 288 4.87 -4.13 16.09
N VAL A 289 4.05 -4.35 17.09
CA VAL A 289 4.44 -4.92 18.38
C VAL A 289 3.56 -6.14 18.63
N SER A 290 4.17 -7.27 19.00
CA SER A 290 3.46 -8.53 19.24
C SER A 290 3.36 -8.86 20.73
N TYR A 291 4.34 -8.43 21.54
CA TYR A 291 4.36 -8.63 22.99
C TYR A 291 3.90 -7.38 23.75
N GLU A 292 3.07 -7.56 24.79
CA GLU A 292 2.52 -6.46 25.60
C GLU A 292 1.86 -5.34 24.78
N THR A 293 1.04 -5.70 23.78
CA THR A 293 0.38 -4.74 22.86
C THR A 293 -0.45 -3.68 23.59
N GLU A 294 -1.10 -4.04 24.69
CA GLU A 294 -1.85 -3.10 25.55
C GLU A 294 -0.93 -2.06 26.19
N ARG A 295 0.26 -2.46 26.66
CA ARG A 295 1.25 -1.54 27.24
C ARG A 295 1.83 -0.62 26.19
N TRP A 296 2.15 -1.13 25.00
CA TRP A 296 2.56 -0.32 23.86
C TRP A 296 1.52 0.74 23.53
N GLN A 297 0.25 0.33 23.38
CA GLN A 297 -0.84 1.24 23.05
C GLN A 297 -1.03 2.31 24.15
N ALA A 298 -0.96 1.93 25.42
CA ALA A 298 -1.04 2.86 26.54
C ALA A 298 0.11 3.89 26.56
N LEU A 299 1.34 3.47 26.22
CA LEU A 299 2.48 4.39 26.09
C LEU A 299 2.29 5.35 24.91
N ILE A 300 1.88 4.84 23.76
CA ILE A 300 1.61 5.67 22.57
C ILE A 300 0.51 6.69 22.83
N ASP A 301 -0.60 6.30 23.46
CA ASP A 301 -1.70 7.22 23.77
C ASP A 301 -1.30 8.27 24.81
N LYS A 302 -0.54 7.87 25.83
CA LYS A 302 0.05 8.79 26.81
C LYS A 302 0.95 9.82 26.13
N TRP A 303 1.84 9.38 25.24
CA TRP A 303 2.78 10.28 24.54
C TRP A 303 2.08 11.13 23.49
N LYS A 304 1.08 10.61 22.77
CA LYS A 304 0.23 11.38 21.83
C LYS A 304 -0.39 12.59 22.49
N GLY A 305 -0.85 12.47 23.73
CA GLY A 305 -1.39 13.58 24.52
C GLY A 305 -0.37 14.68 24.88
N GLN A 306 0.93 14.39 24.74
CA GLN A 306 2.04 15.29 25.12
C GLN A 306 2.64 16.04 23.92
N LEU A 307 2.46 15.56 22.69
CA LEU A 307 3.03 16.18 21.48
C LEU A 307 2.17 17.35 20.99
N THR A 308 2.79 18.39 20.41
CA THR A 308 2.06 19.58 19.93
C THR A 308 1.36 19.38 18.58
N GLY A 309 1.65 18.27 17.89
CA GLY A 309 0.89 17.82 16.72
C GLY A 309 1.30 18.47 15.40
N ALA A 310 2.58 18.86 15.24
CA ALA A 310 3.10 19.43 14.00
C ALA A 310 2.81 18.55 12.77
N SER A 311 2.13 19.12 11.77
CA SER A 311 1.75 18.44 10.53
C SER A 311 1.87 19.37 9.34
N LEU A 312 2.02 18.80 8.14
CA LEU A 312 2.12 19.58 6.91
C LEU A 312 0.81 19.55 6.13
N ASN A 313 0.44 20.68 5.53
CA ASN A 313 -0.77 20.85 4.75
C ASN A 313 -0.55 21.79 3.55
N ILE A 314 -1.38 21.68 2.52
CA ILE A 314 -1.40 22.62 1.38
C ILE A 314 -2.84 23.15 1.25
N PRO A 315 -3.18 24.28 1.88
CA PRO A 315 -4.57 24.73 2.03
C PRO A 315 -5.36 24.89 0.72
N GLU A 316 -4.67 25.24 -0.37
CA GLU A 316 -5.26 25.48 -1.69
C GLU A 316 -5.58 24.19 -2.45
N HIS A 317 -5.12 23.05 -1.94
CA HIS A 317 -5.31 21.76 -2.58
C HIS A 317 -6.08 20.83 -1.65
N GLN A 318 -6.58 19.73 -2.23
CA GLN A 318 -7.10 18.62 -1.46
C GLN A 318 -6.13 17.46 -1.56
N LYS A 319 -5.86 16.84 -0.41
CA LYS A 319 -5.07 15.62 -0.33
C LYS A 319 -5.79 14.53 -1.13
N SER A 320 -5.07 13.91 -2.05
CA SER A 320 -5.61 12.81 -2.86
C SER A 320 -5.91 11.58 -2.00
N ILE A 321 -6.61 10.65 -2.62
CA ILE A 321 -7.21 9.47 -2.02
C ILE A 321 -6.13 8.44 -1.63
N ASP A 322 -4.95 8.47 -2.22
CA ASP A 322 -3.77 7.70 -1.76
C ASP A 322 -2.89 8.46 -0.75
N GLY A 323 -3.33 9.61 -0.27
CA GLY A 323 -2.61 10.42 0.70
C GLY A 323 -1.54 11.35 0.11
N ALA A 324 -1.33 11.34 -1.21
CA ALA A 324 -0.44 12.30 -1.87
C ALA A 324 -1.17 13.61 -2.21
N TRP A 325 -0.44 14.72 -2.22
CA TRP A 325 -0.96 16.00 -2.71
C TRP A 325 -0.71 16.08 -4.21
N ARG A 326 -1.79 16.10 -5.03
CA ARG A 326 -1.66 16.16 -6.49
C ARG A 326 -2.03 17.54 -7.02
N MET A 327 -1.22 18.03 -7.94
CA MET A 327 -1.39 19.34 -8.56
C MET A 327 -0.82 19.37 -9.99
N SER A 328 -1.18 20.40 -10.76
CA SER A 328 -0.58 20.67 -12.08
C SER A 328 0.57 21.64 -11.95
N THR A 329 1.46 21.67 -12.94
CA THR A 329 2.56 22.64 -13.04
C THR A 329 2.09 24.11 -13.05
N GLU A 330 0.83 24.36 -13.40
CA GLU A 330 0.24 25.70 -13.50
C GLU A 330 -0.45 26.17 -12.22
N ASN A 331 -0.73 25.25 -11.29
CA ASN A 331 -1.45 25.54 -10.05
C ASN A 331 -0.75 24.84 -8.90
N LEU A 332 0.39 25.41 -8.48
CA LEU A 332 1.13 24.97 -7.30
C LEU A 332 0.69 25.79 -6.08
N GLY A 333 0.75 25.18 -4.90
CA GLY A 333 0.46 25.85 -3.63
C GLY A 333 1.63 25.80 -2.65
N ASP A 334 1.61 26.72 -1.70
CA ASP A 334 2.62 26.76 -0.63
C ASP A 334 2.35 25.67 0.43
N VAL A 335 3.43 25.14 1.02
CA VAL A 335 3.33 24.11 2.05
C VAL A 335 3.35 24.78 3.41
N TRP A 336 2.35 24.50 4.23
CA TRP A 336 2.18 25.09 5.55
C TRP A 336 2.40 24.06 6.65
N LEU A 337 3.14 24.47 7.68
CA LEU A 337 3.23 23.77 8.94
C LEU A 337 2.04 24.17 9.82
N LYS A 338 1.25 23.18 10.21
CA LYS A 338 0.19 23.32 11.21
C LYS A 338 0.67 22.73 12.53
N SER A 339 0.77 23.58 13.55
CA SER A 339 1.14 23.21 14.92
C SER A 339 0.22 23.91 15.91
N LYS A 340 0.12 23.39 17.14
CA LYS A 340 -0.69 24.00 18.20
C LYS A 340 -0.12 25.34 18.67
N HIS A 341 1.21 25.47 18.66
CA HIS A 341 1.94 26.68 19.01
C HIS A 341 2.82 27.10 17.83
N PRO A 342 2.99 28.40 17.56
CA PRO A 342 3.87 28.86 16.49
C PRO A 342 5.34 28.55 16.83
N PRO A 343 6.10 27.91 15.92
CA PRO A 343 7.53 27.71 16.13
C PRO A 343 8.31 29.03 15.97
N LYS A 344 9.52 29.08 16.54
CA LYS A 344 10.49 30.17 16.31
C LYS A 344 11.00 30.18 14.87
N SER A 345 11.22 28.99 14.32
CA SER A 345 11.61 28.79 12.93
C SER A 345 11.28 27.36 12.49
N VAL A 346 11.28 27.14 11.19
CA VAL A 346 11.05 25.83 10.60
C VAL A 346 12.20 25.48 9.67
N LYS A 347 12.88 24.35 9.91
CA LYS A 347 13.80 23.77 8.94
C LYS A 347 13.04 22.85 8.01
N TRP A 348 13.27 23.02 6.72
CA TRP A 348 12.63 22.23 5.68
C TRP A 348 13.63 21.31 5.01
N TYR A 349 13.19 20.09 4.77
CA TYR A 349 13.99 19.04 4.17
C TYR A 349 13.26 18.43 2.98
N VAL A 350 14.02 18.13 1.93
CA VAL A 350 13.59 17.23 0.87
C VAL A 350 14.10 15.82 1.16
N LEU A 351 13.25 14.82 0.93
CA LEU A 351 13.62 13.41 1.05
C LEU A 351 13.79 12.84 -0.36
N ARG A 352 14.99 12.35 -0.68
CA ARG A 352 15.34 11.82 -2.01
C ARG A 352 15.72 10.34 -1.93
N PRO A 353 15.42 9.53 -2.96
CA PRO A 353 16.00 8.20 -3.06
C PRO A 353 17.53 8.26 -2.95
N GLU A 354 18.13 7.41 -2.11
CA GLU A 354 19.58 7.30 -1.99
C GLU A 354 20.21 6.83 -3.31
N SER A 355 19.51 5.96 -4.05
CA SER A 355 19.85 5.56 -5.42
C SER A 355 18.63 5.72 -6.33
N MET A 356 18.87 6.08 -7.60
CA MET A 356 17.85 6.09 -8.66
C MET A 356 17.79 4.76 -9.42
N VAL A 357 18.75 3.86 -9.15
CA VAL A 357 18.85 2.55 -9.79
C VAL A 357 19.07 1.51 -8.70
N HIS A 358 18.14 0.58 -8.59
CA HIS A 358 18.26 -0.56 -7.69
C HIS A 358 18.30 -1.85 -8.51
N ASN A 359 19.32 -2.66 -8.21
CA ASN A 359 19.42 -4.05 -8.62
C ASN A 359 19.54 -4.31 -10.14
N LEU A 360 20.60 -3.79 -10.76
CA LEU A 360 21.03 -4.30 -12.06
C LEU A 360 21.92 -5.52 -11.84
N VAL A 361 21.38 -6.73 -11.95
CA VAL A 361 22.26 -7.90 -12.20
C VAL A 361 22.85 -7.69 -13.61
N PRO A 362 24.17 -7.86 -13.82
CA PRO A 362 24.79 -7.60 -15.11
C PRO A 362 24.02 -8.31 -16.23
N GLU A 363 23.64 -7.55 -17.27
CA GLU A 363 23.01 -8.09 -18.47
C GLU A 363 23.87 -9.25 -18.98
N LEU A 364 23.43 -10.49 -18.76
CA LEU A 364 24.12 -11.64 -19.34
C LEU A 364 24.05 -11.47 -20.86
N LYS A 365 25.23 -11.54 -21.50
CA LYS A 365 25.50 -11.31 -22.94
C LYS A 365 24.61 -12.08 -23.93
N PHE A 366 23.72 -12.94 -23.46
CA PHE A 366 22.84 -13.78 -24.27
C PHE A 366 21.39 -13.74 -23.76
N GLY A 367 20.68 -12.65 -24.05
CA GLY A 367 19.23 -12.59 -23.90
C GLY A 367 18.74 -12.19 -22.51
N LYS A 368 17.81 -11.23 -22.51
CA LYS A 368 17.21 -10.56 -21.35
C LYS A 368 16.50 -11.57 -20.42
N ILE A 369 17.12 -11.90 -19.29
CA ILE A 369 16.42 -12.53 -18.17
C ILE A 369 16.19 -11.45 -17.12
N PHE A 370 14.92 -11.11 -16.88
CA PHE A 370 14.49 -10.30 -15.75
C PHE A 370 14.81 -11.06 -14.45
N THR A 371 15.90 -10.70 -13.78
CA THR A 371 16.46 -11.51 -12.69
C THR A 371 15.57 -11.50 -11.45
N GLY A 372 15.16 -12.69 -11.02
CA GLY A 372 14.28 -12.91 -9.88
C GLY A 372 14.98 -12.90 -8.51
N GLY A 373 16.04 -12.11 -8.35
CA GLY A 373 16.90 -12.07 -7.16
C GLY A 373 17.24 -10.65 -6.75
N ALA A 374 16.28 -9.72 -6.77
CA ALA A 374 16.52 -8.34 -6.39
C ALA A 374 16.03 -8.01 -4.97
N SER A 375 16.76 -7.16 -4.24
CA SER A 375 16.25 -6.45 -3.06
C SER A 375 15.24 -5.39 -3.52
N SER A 376 14.07 -5.32 -2.90
CA SER A 376 12.91 -4.58 -3.41
C SER A 376 12.64 -3.24 -2.71
N PHE A 377 13.62 -2.64 -2.03
CA PHE A 377 13.37 -1.48 -1.17
C PHE A 377 14.03 -0.18 -1.64
N VAL A 378 13.46 0.93 -1.19
CA VAL A 378 13.93 2.31 -1.45
C VAL A 378 14.21 2.98 -0.11
N SER A 379 15.46 3.42 0.07
CA SER A 379 15.89 4.26 1.20
C SER A 379 15.86 5.73 0.78
N LEU A 380 15.38 6.59 1.66
CA LEU A 380 15.35 8.04 1.45
C LEU A 380 16.43 8.75 2.27
N ARG A 381 17.27 9.54 1.61
CA ARG A 381 18.14 10.49 2.28
C ARG A 381 17.42 11.81 2.50
N LYS A 382 17.68 12.41 3.66
CA LYS A 382 17.16 13.72 4.07
C LYS A 382 18.17 14.81 3.73
N GLU A 383 17.76 15.80 2.95
CA GLU A 383 18.58 16.95 2.54
C GLU A 383 17.92 18.24 2.98
N TRP A 384 18.67 19.14 3.62
CA TRP A 384 18.17 20.47 4.01
C TRP A 384 18.00 21.37 2.78
N ILE A 385 16.89 22.10 2.71
CA ILE A 385 16.58 22.99 1.57
C ILE A 385 16.32 24.45 1.97
N ALA A 386 15.83 24.71 3.18
CA ALA A 386 15.53 26.05 3.66
C ALA A 386 15.31 26.09 5.18
N THR A 387 15.47 27.27 5.76
CA THR A 387 14.95 27.61 7.09
C THR A 387 14.07 28.85 6.96
N THR A 388 12.88 28.82 7.53
CA THR A 388 11.91 29.93 7.46
C THR A 388 11.52 30.38 8.87
N GLU A 389 11.31 31.69 9.05
CA GLU A 389 10.71 32.23 10.28
C GLU A 389 9.20 32.03 10.28
N GLU A 390 8.56 32.16 9.11
CA GLU A 390 7.15 31.85 8.93
C GLU A 390 6.92 30.33 8.82
N PRO A 391 5.76 29.81 9.27
CA PRO A 391 5.42 28.39 9.20
C PRO A 391 4.98 27.95 7.79
N ALA A 392 5.62 28.49 6.74
CA ALA A 392 5.32 28.21 5.35
C ALA A 392 6.59 28.04 4.51
N LEU A 393 6.53 27.14 3.54
CA LEU A 393 7.53 26.94 2.50
C LEU A 393 6.91 27.29 1.14
N GLY A 394 7.38 28.38 0.55
CA GLY A 394 6.89 28.84 -0.75
C GLY A 394 7.16 27.84 -1.88
N HIS A 395 6.22 27.70 -2.82
CA HIS A 395 6.32 26.81 -3.98
C HIS A 395 7.50 27.10 -4.91
N ARG A 396 8.02 28.34 -4.91
CA ARG A 396 9.24 28.69 -5.63
C ARG A 396 10.51 28.07 -5.03
N VAL A 397 10.45 27.63 -3.77
CA VAL A 397 11.56 26.96 -3.07
C VAL A 397 11.40 25.45 -3.21
N TRP A 398 10.26 24.90 -2.81
CA TRP A 398 10.04 23.46 -2.89
C TRP A 398 9.89 22.96 -4.33
N GLY A 399 9.31 23.75 -5.24
CA GLY A 399 9.14 23.39 -6.66
C GLY A 399 10.46 23.22 -7.41
N LYS A 400 11.53 23.93 -7.01
CA LYS A 400 12.89 23.71 -7.53
C LYS A 400 13.46 22.34 -7.19
N GLN A 401 12.86 21.64 -6.24
CA GLN A 401 13.29 20.30 -5.84
C GLN A 401 12.70 19.20 -6.72
N LEU A 402 11.75 19.54 -7.59
CA LEU A 402 11.17 18.60 -8.55
C LEU A 402 12.26 18.09 -9.51
N PRO A 403 12.24 16.80 -9.83
CA PRO A 403 13.34 16.12 -10.53
C PRO A 403 13.44 16.51 -12.01
N TRP A 404 12.35 16.99 -12.61
CA TRP A 404 12.27 17.19 -14.05
C TRP A 404 12.17 18.66 -14.47
N LYS A 405 12.68 18.96 -15.66
CA LYS A 405 12.89 20.32 -16.18
C LYS A 405 11.60 21.12 -16.38
N GLU A 406 10.48 20.46 -16.68
CA GLU A 406 9.16 21.12 -16.75
C GLU A 406 8.47 21.15 -15.36
N SER A 407 9.22 20.99 -14.26
CA SER A 407 8.72 21.04 -12.88
C SER A 407 7.63 20.01 -12.60
N ALA A 408 7.83 18.77 -13.04
CA ALA A 408 6.91 17.65 -12.79
C ALA A 408 7.61 16.50 -12.05
N GLY A 409 6.82 15.61 -11.46
CA GLY A 409 7.29 14.45 -10.72
C GLY A 409 6.92 14.49 -9.24
N ILE A 410 7.68 13.76 -8.45
CA ILE A 410 7.45 13.56 -7.02
C ILE A 410 8.46 14.38 -6.22
N VAL A 411 7.97 15.11 -5.23
CA VAL A 411 8.79 15.71 -4.18
C VAL A 411 8.24 15.29 -2.82
N ARG A 412 9.14 14.91 -1.92
CA ARG A 412 8.82 14.48 -0.56
C ARG A 412 9.44 15.47 0.40
N LEU A 413 8.62 16.04 1.26
CA LEU A 413 9.02 17.09 2.18
C LEU A 413 8.83 16.64 3.61
N GLN A 414 9.72 17.11 4.47
CA GLN A 414 9.60 16.99 5.92
C GLN A 414 10.02 18.34 6.53
N ALA A 415 9.38 18.72 7.63
CA ALA A 415 9.75 19.91 8.39
C ALA A 415 10.21 19.53 9.80
N GLU A 416 11.04 20.38 10.37
CA GLU A 416 11.41 20.39 11.79
C GLU A 416 11.03 21.76 12.35
N ALA A 417 9.99 21.79 13.17
CA ALA A 417 9.49 22.95 13.87
C ALA A 417 10.34 23.18 15.12
N ILE A 418 11.01 24.33 15.21
CA ILE A 418 11.93 24.65 16.30
C ILE A 418 11.23 25.57 17.29
N TYR A 419 11.14 25.14 18.56
CA TYR A 419 10.56 25.91 19.66
C TYR A 419 11.67 26.41 20.61
N GLU A 420 11.31 26.94 21.78
CA GLU A 420 12.32 27.48 22.72
C GLU A 420 13.15 26.39 23.40
N ASP A 421 12.51 25.27 23.71
CA ASP A 421 13.00 24.20 24.59
C ASP A 421 13.10 22.84 23.89
N HIS A 422 12.48 22.68 22.71
CA HIS A 422 12.49 21.45 21.93
C HIS A 422 12.30 21.72 20.42
N SER A 423 12.34 20.67 19.62
CA SER A 423 12.00 20.70 18.19
C SER A 423 11.16 19.49 17.82
N GLU A 424 10.16 19.66 16.95
CA GLU A 424 9.32 18.57 16.47
C GLU A 424 9.51 18.34 14.98
N ILE A 425 9.66 17.09 14.56
CA ILE A 425 9.76 16.71 13.14
C ILE A 425 8.39 16.23 12.63
N THR A 426 7.95 16.71 11.46
CA THR A 426 6.68 16.30 10.86
C THR A 426 6.75 14.92 10.22
N ALA A 427 5.58 14.32 9.97
CA ALA A 427 5.50 13.23 8.99
C ALA A 427 5.92 13.72 7.60
N MET A 428 6.35 12.79 6.74
CA MET A 428 6.65 13.07 5.35
C MET A 428 5.36 13.47 4.62
N LEU A 429 5.41 14.59 3.90
CA LEU A 429 4.39 15.01 2.95
C LEU A 429 4.88 14.69 1.54
N GLU A 430 4.10 13.95 0.76
CA GLU A 430 4.39 13.67 -0.65
C GLU A 430 3.54 14.57 -1.56
N ILE A 431 4.20 15.35 -2.41
CA ILE A 431 3.59 16.16 -3.47
C ILE A 431 3.92 15.54 -4.81
N ARG A 432 2.92 15.44 -5.67
CA ARG A 432 3.07 14.95 -7.03
C ARG A 432 2.53 15.97 -8.01
N VAL A 433 3.41 16.41 -8.89
CA VAL A 433 3.13 17.46 -9.87
C VAL A 433 3.07 16.84 -11.24
N ARG A 434 1.95 17.06 -11.94
CA ARG A 434 1.72 16.55 -13.30
C ARG A 434 1.95 17.65 -14.31
N TYR A 435 2.63 17.29 -15.40
CA TYR A 435 2.68 18.06 -16.63
C TYR A 435 1.66 17.53 -17.63
N GLY A 436 0.74 18.40 -18.07
CA GLY A 436 -0.36 18.03 -18.97
C GLY A 436 -1.45 17.21 -18.31
N THR A 437 -2.32 16.61 -19.12
CA THR A 437 -3.52 15.86 -18.70
C THR A 437 -3.46 14.42 -19.19
N GLY A 438 -4.46 13.61 -18.80
CA GLY A 438 -4.63 12.24 -19.28
C GLY A 438 -3.40 11.37 -19.07
N PHE A 439 -3.05 10.58 -20.09
CA PHE A 439 -1.93 9.65 -20.04
C PHE A 439 -0.58 10.33 -19.83
N ARG A 440 -0.35 11.49 -20.47
CA ARG A 440 0.88 12.28 -20.31
C ARG A 440 1.04 12.81 -18.87
N GLY A 441 -0.03 13.34 -18.31
CA GLY A 441 -0.08 13.76 -16.91
C GLY A 441 0.28 12.62 -15.97
N ALA A 442 -0.27 11.43 -16.20
CA ALA A 442 0.00 10.24 -15.40
C ALA A 442 1.45 9.71 -15.55
N LEU A 443 2.07 9.82 -16.73
CA LEU A 443 3.49 9.50 -16.94
C LEU A 443 4.40 10.48 -16.18
N SER A 444 4.14 11.78 -16.32
CA SER A 444 4.95 12.83 -15.69
C SER A 444 4.90 12.82 -14.16
N GLU A 445 3.78 12.37 -13.57
CA GLU A 445 3.64 12.20 -12.12
C GLU A 445 4.72 11.28 -11.54
N GLN A 446 5.15 10.28 -12.31
CA GLN A 446 6.12 9.27 -11.89
C GLN A 446 7.58 9.74 -11.99
N PHE A 447 7.85 10.98 -12.44
CA PHE A 447 9.23 11.48 -12.53
C PHE A 447 9.87 11.58 -11.13
N GLY A 448 11.13 11.16 -11.03
CA GLY A 448 11.86 11.04 -9.76
C GLY A 448 11.54 9.78 -8.96
N SER A 449 10.70 8.86 -9.46
CA SER A 449 10.60 7.52 -8.89
C SER A 449 11.87 6.71 -9.19
N PRO A 450 12.46 6.03 -8.20
CA PRO A 450 13.69 5.25 -8.38
C PRO A 450 13.41 3.98 -9.18
N TYR A 451 14.22 3.66 -10.19
CA TYR A 451 14.05 2.44 -10.98
C TYR A 451 14.42 1.19 -10.17
N VAL A 452 13.50 0.21 -10.07
CA VAL A 452 13.74 -1.04 -9.33
C VAL A 452 13.45 -2.27 -10.21
N PHE A 453 14.47 -3.08 -10.43
CA PHE A 453 14.37 -4.31 -11.20
C PHE A 453 13.83 -5.48 -10.37
N GLY A 454 13.16 -6.45 -10.99
CA GLY A 454 12.70 -7.67 -10.30
C GLY A 454 11.33 -7.58 -9.62
N ILE A 455 10.63 -6.43 -9.72
CA ILE A 455 9.22 -6.28 -9.30
C ILE A 455 8.30 -7.27 -10.04
N GLY A 456 8.70 -7.79 -11.20
CA GLY A 456 7.98 -8.84 -11.93
C GLY A 456 7.81 -10.19 -11.19
N LYS A 457 8.42 -10.36 -10.01
CA LYS A 457 8.14 -11.47 -9.07
C LYS A 457 7.10 -11.14 -8.00
N LEU A 458 6.57 -9.91 -7.95
CA LEU A 458 5.20 -9.74 -7.44
C LEU A 458 4.35 -10.65 -8.32
N GLN A 459 3.82 -11.70 -7.71
CA GLN A 459 3.09 -12.75 -8.41
C GLN A 459 2.01 -12.13 -9.32
N SER A 460 1.45 -12.89 -10.24
CA SER A 460 0.28 -12.46 -11.03
C SER A 460 -0.89 -11.94 -10.19
N ASN A 461 -0.87 -12.19 -8.87
CA ASN A 461 -1.84 -11.76 -7.86
C ASN A 461 -1.26 -10.75 -6.84
N GLY A 462 0.02 -10.37 -6.95
CA GLY A 462 0.70 -9.38 -6.11
C GLY A 462 0.40 -7.98 -6.60
N GLU A 463 -0.49 -7.29 -5.89
CA GLU A 463 -1.27 -6.21 -6.47
C GLU A 463 -0.60 -4.82 -6.46
N LYS A 464 0.71 -4.74 -6.20
CA LYS A 464 1.37 -3.50 -5.73
C LYS A 464 2.52 -2.96 -6.58
N ALA A 465 2.82 -3.56 -7.74
CA ALA A 465 4.02 -3.25 -8.52
C ALA A 465 4.23 -1.77 -8.83
N GLY A 466 3.31 -1.13 -9.60
CA GLY A 466 3.43 0.30 -9.91
C GLY A 466 2.56 1.24 -9.08
N GLU A 467 1.55 0.71 -8.38
CA GLU A 467 0.75 1.50 -7.42
C GLU A 467 1.55 1.91 -6.17
N THR A 468 2.72 1.29 -5.93
CA THR A 468 3.66 1.70 -4.89
C THR A 468 4.60 2.83 -5.33
N LEU A 469 4.62 3.19 -6.63
CA LEU A 469 5.45 4.28 -7.19
C LEU A 469 6.96 4.08 -7.00
N ILE A 470 7.33 2.85 -6.74
CA ILE A 470 8.68 2.35 -6.88
C ILE A 470 8.85 2.08 -8.38
N GLY A 471 9.89 2.66 -8.99
CA GLY A 471 10.06 2.71 -10.42
C GLY A 471 10.06 1.33 -11.05
N ASN A 472 9.43 1.30 -12.21
CA ASN A 472 9.02 0.11 -12.93
C ASN A 472 9.90 -0.08 -14.16
N ASP A 473 9.97 -1.32 -14.67
CA ASP A 473 10.44 -1.52 -16.04
C ASP A 473 9.60 -0.71 -17.04
N CYS A 474 10.11 -0.55 -18.26
CA CYS A 474 9.46 0.24 -19.30
C CYS A 474 7.98 -0.14 -19.56
N ALA A 475 7.60 -1.40 -19.35
CA ALA A 475 6.22 -1.84 -19.50
C ALA A 475 5.35 -1.40 -18.33
N ASN A 476 5.79 -1.64 -17.10
CA ASN A 476 5.00 -1.31 -15.91
C ASN A 476 4.93 0.22 -15.68
N PHE A 477 5.91 1.00 -16.14
CA PHE A 477 5.83 2.48 -16.20
C PHE A 477 4.62 2.96 -17.01
N LEU A 478 4.34 2.31 -18.15
CA LEU A 478 3.19 2.56 -19.01
C LEU A 478 1.88 2.02 -18.40
N VAL A 479 1.90 0.81 -17.82
CA VAL A 479 0.72 0.20 -17.17
C VAL A 479 0.17 1.09 -16.05
N TYR A 480 1.05 1.68 -15.22
CA TYR A 480 0.62 2.63 -14.20
C TYR A 480 -0.13 3.80 -14.82
N ALA A 481 0.47 4.45 -15.83
CA ALA A 481 -0.11 5.64 -16.44
C ALA A 481 -1.47 5.34 -17.08
N TRP A 482 -1.62 4.19 -17.73
CA TRP A 482 -2.90 3.76 -18.29
C TRP A 482 -3.94 3.46 -17.20
N ARG A 483 -3.56 2.81 -16.10
CA ARG A 483 -4.48 2.57 -14.98
C ARG A 483 -5.01 3.85 -14.36
N GLN A 484 -4.21 4.92 -14.33
CA GLN A 484 -4.66 6.23 -13.84
C GLN A 484 -5.70 6.89 -14.74
N VAL A 485 -5.82 6.45 -16.00
CA VAL A 485 -6.83 6.93 -16.97
C VAL A 485 -7.87 5.88 -17.34
N GLY A 486 -8.02 4.83 -16.52
CA GLY A 486 -9.06 3.79 -16.68
C GLY A 486 -8.65 2.53 -17.45
N GLY A 487 -7.39 2.40 -17.84
CA GLY A 487 -6.87 1.22 -18.51
C GLY A 487 -6.75 0.01 -17.57
N ARG A 488 -7.49 -1.07 -17.85
CA ARG A 488 -7.47 -2.32 -17.06
C ARG A 488 -6.38 -3.29 -17.48
N LEU A 489 -5.14 -2.84 -17.39
CA LEU A 489 -3.97 -3.61 -17.79
C LEU A 489 -3.38 -4.35 -16.60
N LYS A 490 -2.99 -5.61 -16.78
CA LYS A 490 -2.18 -6.36 -15.82
C LYS A 490 -0.72 -5.97 -15.96
N TRP A 491 -0.03 -5.92 -14.82
CA TRP A 491 1.43 -5.80 -14.78
C TRP A 491 2.09 -6.94 -15.56
N GLY A 492 3.25 -6.67 -16.14
CA GLY A 492 4.00 -7.65 -16.92
C GLY A 492 5.16 -7.04 -17.67
N ASN A 493 5.93 -7.90 -18.34
CA ASN A 493 7.00 -7.46 -19.23
C ASN A 493 6.43 -6.91 -20.56
N PRO A 494 7.24 -6.28 -21.43
CA PRO A 494 6.77 -5.71 -22.70
C PRO A 494 5.95 -6.67 -23.58
N TYR A 495 6.32 -7.96 -23.62
CA TYR A 495 5.59 -8.97 -24.38
C TYR A 495 4.21 -9.29 -23.79
N GLN A 496 4.10 -9.33 -22.46
CA GLN A 496 2.81 -9.52 -21.77
C GLN A 496 1.92 -8.27 -21.89
N LEU A 497 2.51 -7.07 -21.88
CA LEU A 497 1.79 -5.82 -22.05
C LEU A 497 1.17 -5.72 -23.46
N THR A 498 1.94 -5.93 -24.52
CA THR A 498 1.46 -5.82 -25.90
C THR A 498 0.31 -6.77 -26.24
N ARG A 499 0.20 -7.93 -25.57
CA ARG A 499 -0.95 -8.86 -25.70
C ARG A 499 -2.27 -8.32 -25.11
N GLN A 500 -2.21 -7.25 -24.33
CA GLN A 500 -3.37 -6.59 -23.72
C GLN A 500 -3.76 -5.30 -24.47
N LEU A 501 -3.02 -4.93 -25.51
CA LEU A 501 -3.20 -3.69 -26.28
C LEU A 501 -3.73 -3.99 -27.68
N THR A 502 -4.29 -2.97 -28.33
CA THR A 502 -4.70 -3.03 -29.74
C THR A 502 -3.57 -2.57 -30.63
N LEU A 503 -3.22 -3.40 -31.62
CA LEU A 503 -2.20 -3.11 -32.62
C LEU A 503 -2.75 -2.12 -33.67
N LEU A 504 -2.13 -0.97 -33.79
CA LEU A 504 -2.43 0.02 -34.84
C LEU A 504 -1.57 -0.20 -36.07
N SER A 505 -0.29 -0.54 -35.90
CA SER A 505 0.61 -0.84 -37.02
C SER A 505 1.76 -1.77 -36.63
N ALA A 506 2.13 -2.70 -37.51
CA ALA A 506 2.93 -3.89 -37.18
C ALA A 506 4.38 -3.90 -37.72
N ASN A 507 4.67 -3.13 -38.76
CA ASN A 507 5.92 -3.21 -39.53
C ASN A 507 6.47 -1.82 -39.86
N CYS A 508 6.52 -0.93 -38.87
CA CYS A 508 6.96 0.44 -39.08
C CYS A 508 8.49 0.54 -39.13
N SER A 509 8.99 1.56 -39.82
CA SER A 509 10.41 1.94 -39.95
C SER A 509 10.53 3.47 -39.97
N SER A 510 11.74 4.02 -40.11
CA SER A 510 11.95 5.48 -40.20
C SER A 510 11.20 6.16 -41.36
N ALA A 511 10.89 5.42 -42.43
CA ALA A 511 10.12 5.91 -43.57
C ALA A 511 8.60 5.82 -43.36
N SER A 512 8.13 5.15 -42.29
CA SER A 512 6.71 4.98 -42.04
C SER A 512 6.05 6.29 -41.57
N ARG A 513 4.76 6.42 -41.86
CA ARG A 513 3.87 7.47 -41.37
C ARG A 513 2.61 6.77 -40.86
N VAL A 514 2.39 6.78 -39.55
CA VAL A 514 1.26 6.07 -38.92
C VAL A 514 0.25 7.08 -38.44
N HIS A 515 -0.94 7.08 -39.06
CA HIS A 515 -2.01 7.99 -38.67
C HIS A 515 -2.67 7.55 -37.36
N ILE A 516 -2.88 8.50 -36.46
CA ILE A 516 -3.54 8.31 -35.17
C ILE A 516 -4.59 9.40 -34.97
N GLU A 517 -5.74 9.03 -34.42
CA GLU A 517 -6.77 10.00 -34.07
C GLU A 517 -6.33 10.83 -32.85
N PRO A 518 -6.62 12.14 -32.80
CA PRO A 518 -6.25 12.98 -31.66
C PRO A 518 -6.74 12.45 -30.30
N ALA A 519 -7.95 11.88 -30.26
CA ALA A 519 -8.52 11.31 -29.03
C ALA A 519 -7.69 10.12 -28.47
N ILE A 520 -6.98 9.39 -29.33
CA ILE A 520 -6.13 8.27 -28.93
C ILE A 520 -4.86 8.78 -28.23
N ILE A 521 -4.33 9.94 -28.64
CA ILE A 521 -3.12 10.54 -28.04
C ILE A 521 -3.34 10.77 -26.54
N ASP A 522 -4.48 11.34 -26.15
CA ASP A 522 -4.81 11.62 -24.74
C ASP A 522 -5.00 10.34 -23.91
N SER A 523 -5.48 9.26 -24.54
CA SER A 523 -5.64 7.94 -23.91
C SER A 523 -4.34 7.13 -23.85
N GLY A 524 -3.33 7.53 -24.64
CA GLY A 524 -1.98 6.99 -24.64
C GLY A 524 -1.66 6.03 -25.79
N VAL A 525 -0.54 6.29 -26.45
CA VAL A 525 0.02 5.46 -27.52
C VAL A 525 1.34 4.86 -27.07
N ALA A 526 1.55 3.57 -27.34
CA ALA A 526 2.82 2.90 -27.10
C ALA A 526 3.53 2.49 -28.39
N ILE A 527 4.86 2.59 -28.36
CA ILE A 527 5.75 2.20 -29.45
C ILE A 527 6.63 1.07 -28.95
N ASP A 528 6.45 -0.10 -29.56
CA ASP A 528 7.11 -1.36 -29.19
C ASP A 528 8.25 -1.68 -30.16
N PHE A 529 9.42 -1.97 -29.59
CA PHE A 529 10.64 -2.39 -30.28
C PHE A 529 10.98 -3.87 -29.96
N GLY A 530 9.98 -4.65 -29.53
CA GLY A 530 10.03 -6.09 -29.25
C GLY A 530 10.30 -6.39 -27.77
N SER A 531 11.53 -6.18 -27.31
CA SER A 531 11.92 -6.43 -25.91
C SER A 531 11.97 -5.15 -25.07
N TYR A 532 11.40 -4.08 -25.59
CA TYR A 532 11.52 -2.73 -25.07
C TYR A 532 10.36 -1.90 -25.62
N ILE A 533 9.67 -1.16 -24.76
CA ILE A 533 8.45 -0.42 -25.11
C ILE A 533 8.54 1.00 -24.55
N THR A 534 7.97 1.95 -25.29
CA THR A 534 7.97 3.38 -25.00
C THR A 534 6.57 3.95 -25.19
N ALA A 535 6.32 5.16 -24.68
CA ALA A 535 5.08 5.89 -24.92
C ALA A 535 5.32 7.10 -25.82
N LEU A 536 4.34 7.45 -26.64
CA LEU A 536 4.32 8.76 -27.31
C LEU A 536 4.18 9.85 -26.24
N TRP A 537 5.15 10.77 -26.19
CA TRP A 537 5.18 11.89 -25.23
C TRP A 537 4.63 13.17 -25.85
N GLN A 538 5.02 13.47 -27.08
CA GLN A 538 4.57 14.64 -27.81
C GLN A 538 4.61 14.40 -29.32
N ASP A 539 3.46 14.64 -29.95
CA ASP A 539 3.30 14.76 -31.40
C ASP A 539 3.84 16.14 -31.84
N ARG A 540 4.89 16.16 -32.66
CA ARG A 540 5.62 17.37 -33.09
C ARG A 540 5.74 17.50 -34.60
N GLY A 541 5.59 16.40 -35.33
CA GLY A 541 5.67 16.37 -36.79
C GLY A 541 4.40 16.87 -37.45
N GLU A 542 3.90 16.09 -38.41
CA GLU A 542 2.55 16.30 -38.92
C GLU A 542 1.53 15.81 -37.87
N MET A 543 0.72 16.73 -37.33
CA MET A 543 -0.26 16.41 -36.29
C MET A 543 -1.14 15.21 -36.66
N GLY A 544 -1.24 14.24 -35.76
CA GLY A 544 -1.95 12.99 -35.98
C GLY A 544 -1.17 11.96 -36.81
N VAL A 545 0.13 12.17 -37.04
CA VAL A 545 0.99 11.24 -37.78
C VAL A 545 2.26 10.97 -36.99
N ILE A 546 2.44 9.71 -36.58
CA ILE A 546 3.67 9.29 -35.92
C ILE A 546 4.82 9.29 -36.92
N ASP A 547 5.83 10.12 -36.67
CA ASP A 547 7.03 10.29 -37.49
C ASP A 547 8.32 10.44 -36.65
N PRO A 548 9.52 10.40 -37.27
CA PRO A 548 10.79 10.45 -36.53
C PRO A 548 11.03 11.69 -35.65
N GLN A 549 10.32 12.80 -35.87
CA GLN A 549 10.44 14.04 -35.09
C GLN A 549 9.68 14.00 -33.77
N ASP A 550 8.75 13.06 -33.62
CA ASP A 550 7.96 12.94 -32.41
C ASP A 550 8.80 12.56 -31.21
N LEU A 551 8.38 13.05 -30.05
CA LEU A 551 8.99 12.67 -28.79
C LEU A 551 8.32 11.45 -28.20
N ILE A 552 9.14 10.54 -27.74
CA ILE A 552 8.75 9.34 -27.02
C ILE A 552 9.42 9.33 -25.66
N ILE A 553 8.77 8.72 -24.69
CA ILE A 553 9.26 8.59 -23.33
C ILE A 553 9.40 7.13 -22.94
N HIS A 554 10.44 6.85 -22.18
CA HIS A 554 10.70 5.52 -21.65
C HIS A 554 11.38 5.57 -20.30
N HIS A 555 11.34 4.43 -19.60
CA HIS A 555 12.01 4.25 -18.33
C HIS A 555 12.64 2.85 -18.31
N LEU A 556 13.98 2.78 -18.40
CA LEU A 556 14.71 1.50 -18.51
C LEU A 556 15.75 1.31 -17.42
N SER A 557 16.46 2.36 -17.04
CA SER A 557 17.41 2.38 -15.93
C SER A 557 17.61 3.83 -15.51
N GLY A 558 17.31 4.16 -14.27
CA GLY A 558 17.52 5.51 -13.74
C GLY A 558 16.30 6.40 -13.92
N GLU A 559 16.48 7.61 -14.45
CA GLU A 559 15.36 8.53 -14.66
C GLU A 559 14.63 8.25 -15.98
N PRO A 560 13.34 8.59 -16.09
CA PRO A 560 12.63 8.57 -17.37
C PRO A 560 13.28 9.53 -18.38
N GLU A 561 13.48 9.04 -19.60
CA GLU A 561 14.10 9.80 -20.69
C GLU A 561 13.08 10.11 -21.77
N VAL A 562 13.10 11.36 -22.25
CA VAL A 562 12.33 11.83 -23.40
C VAL A 562 13.28 12.03 -24.56
N VAL A 563 13.09 11.27 -25.63
CA VAL A 563 13.95 11.25 -26.82
C VAL A 563 13.09 11.35 -28.08
N THR A 564 13.70 11.73 -29.20
CA THR A 564 13.04 11.64 -30.50
C THR A 564 12.90 10.18 -30.93
N LEU A 565 11.84 9.86 -31.68
CA LEU A 565 11.69 8.55 -32.29
C LEU A 565 12.88 8.24 -33.21
N GLU A 566 13.42 9.22 -33.93
CA GLU A 566 14.63 9.07 -34.77
C GLU A 566 15.83 8.51 -33.98
N GLN A 567 16.09 9.03 -32.78
CA GLN A 567 17.19 8.54 -31.94
C GLN A 567 17.05 7.06 -31.60
N MET A 568 15.82 6.60 -31.32
CA MET A 568 15.55 5.19 -31.05
C MET A 568 15.66 4.33 -32.31
N LEU A 569 15.26 4.86 -33.46
CA LEU A 569 15.34 4.16 -34.75
C LEU A 569 16.77 3.89 -35.22
N LYS A 570 17.77 4.64 -34.72
CA LYS A 570 19.20 4.34 -34.92
C LYS A 570 19.61 3.01 -34.28
N LYS A 571 18.93 2.60 -33.20
CA LYS A 571 19.19 1.34 -32.47
C LYS A 571 18.23 0.22 -32.88
N TYR A 572 16.98 0.57 -33.19
CA TYR A 572 15.94 -0.38 -33.54
C TYR A 572 15.33 -0.05 -34.89
N SER A 573 15.67 -0.82 -35.92
CA SER A 573 15.24 -0.53 -37.30
C SER A 573 13.75 -0.73 -37.58
N ARG A 574 13.02 -1.36 -36.65
CA ARG A 574 11.57 -1.61 -36.77
C ARG A 574 10.85 -1.41 -35.45
N TYR A 575 9.58 -1.01 -35.55
CA TYR A 575 8.70 -0.83 -34.41
C TYR A 575 7.24 -1.17 -34.75
N LYS A 576 6.44 -1.30 -33.70
CA LYS A 576 4.99 -1.44 -33.74
C LYS A 576 4.35 -0.31 -32.95
N VAL A 577 3.12 0.04 -33.31
CA VAL A 577 2.33 1.07 -32.63
C VAL A 577 1.10 0.41 -32.02
N PHE A 578 0.87 0.70 -30.74
CA PHE A 578 -0.22 0.16 -29.94
C PHE A 578 -0.99 1.26 -29.22
N THR A 579 -2.24 0.97 -28.88
CA THR A 579 -3.09 1.78 -27.99
C THR A 579 -3.83 0.87 -27.01
N LEU A 580 -4.44 1.46 -25.98
CA LEU A 580 -5.49 0.77 -25.24
C LEU A 580 -6.56 0.22 -26.20
N PRO A 581 -7.20 -0.92 -25.87
CA PRO A 581 -8.36 -1.41 -26.60
C PRO A 581 -9.32 -0.31 -27.01
N VAL A 582 -9.47 -0.11 -28.32
CA VAL A 582 -10.43 0.84 -28.87
C VAL A 582 -11.78 0.15 -28.90
N GLU A 583 -12.68 0.56 -28.02
CA GLU A 583 -14.00 -0.03 -27.90
C GLU A 583 -14.88 0.49 -29.04
N THR A 584 -15.27 -0.39 -29.95
CA THR A 584 -16.11 -0.04 -31.12
C THR A 584 -17.60 -0.02 -30.81
N ASP A 585 -18.00 -0.64 -29.69
CA ASP A 585 -19.38 -0.71 -29.22
C ASP A 585 -19.41 -0.83 -27.69
N SER A 586 -20.29 -0.06 -27.04
CA SER A 586 -20.41 -0.04 -25.58
C SER A 586 -21.88 0.08 -25.17
N LEU A 587 -22.24 -0.57 -24.07
CA LEU A 587 -23.50 -0.32 -23.38
C LEU A 587 -23.32 0.81 -22.36
N THR A 588 -24.37 1.60 -22.16
CA THR A 588 -24.40 2.73 -21.21
C THR A 588 -25.32 2.39 -20.05
N VAL A 589 -24.74 2.21 -18.86
CA VAL A 589 -25.49 2.22 -17.60
C VAL A 589 -25.43 3.63 -17.02
N ARG A 590 -26.58 4.22 -16.73
CA ARG A 590 -26.68 5.58 -16.21
C ARG A 590 -27.04 5.56 -14.73
N VAL A 591 -26.16 6.10 -13.89
CA VAL A 591 -26.36 6.12 -12.44
C VAL A 591 -26.70 7.54 -11.99
N GLY A 592 -27.83 7.68 -11.32
CA GLY A 592 -28.23 8.89 -10.63
C GLY A 592 -27.93 8.86 -9.14
N GLY A 593 -27.66 10.04 -8.59
CA GLY A 593 -27.49 10.22 -7.16
C GLY A 593 -28.78 10.08 -6.35
N ASP A 594 -28.80 10.70 -5.18
CA ASP A 594 -29.89 10.58 -4.21
C ASP A 594 -31.19 11.21 -4.74
N VAL A 595 -32.28 10.45 -4.64
CA VAL A 595 -33.63 10.86 -5.02
C VAL A 595 -34.56 10.71 -3.83
N ASN A 596 -35.13 11.83 -3.39
CA ASN A 596 -36.12 11.89 -2.34
C ASN A 596 -37.45 12.39 -2.90
N LEU A 597 -38.46 11.51 -2.88
CA LEU A 597 -39.78 11.81 -3.46
C LEU A 597 -40.74 12.48 -2.48
N THR A 598 -40.31 12.99 -1.32
CA THR A 598 -41.21 13.63 -0.34
C THR A 598 -41.78 14.99 -0.78
N GLY A 599 -41.25 15.59 -1.84
CA GLY A 599 -41.72 16.87 -2.39
C GLY A 599 -43.16 16.81 -2.94
N HIS A 600 -43.73 17.98 -3.25
CA HIS A 600 -45.10 18.11 -3.76
C HIS A 600 -45.16 18.32 -5.29
N GLU A 601 -44.01 18.45 -5.94
CA GLU A 601 -43.89 18.73 -7.37
C GLU A 601 -44.39 17.55 -8.21
N ILE A 602 -45.14 17.86 -9.27
CA ILE A 602 -45.69 16.89 -10.24
C ILE A 602 -44.65 16.60 -11.36
N LYS A 603 -43.64 17.45 -11.50
CA LYS A 603 -42.51 17.27 -12.43
C LYS A 603 -41.21 17.50 -11.66
N ILE A 604 -40.47 16.42 -11.41
CA ILE A 604 -39.21 16.46 -10.66
C ILE A 604 -37.97 16.46 -11.55
N PHE A 605 -38.11 16.03 -12.81
CA PHE A 605 -37.03 16.01 -13.81
C PHE A 605 -37.38 16.85 -15.03
N SER A 606 -36.38 17.61 -15.52
CA SER A 606 -36.48 18.34 -16.79
C SER A 606 -36.67 17.37 -17.97
N ALA A 607 -37.17 17.87 -19.10
CA ALA A 607 -37.27 17.05 -20.31
C ALA A 607 -35.89 16.54 -20.78
N ALA A 608 -34.84 17.37 -20.63
CA ALA A 608 -33.47 16.98 -20.95
C ALA A 608 -32.99 15.83 -20.04
N MET A 609 -33.25 15.92 -18.73
CA MET A 609 -32.89 14.88 -17.76
C MET A 609 -33.61 13.56 -18.05
N ARG A 610 -34.92 13.61 -18.34
CA ARG A 610 -35.69 12.40 -18.73
C ARG A 610 -35.17 11.78 -20.02
N ASN A 611 -34.93 12.58 -21.06
CA ASN A 611 -34.36 12.10 -22.32
C ASN A 611 -33.00 11.44 -22.11
N LYS A 612 -32.18 11.97 -21.17
CA LYS A 612 -30.93 11.33 -20.77
C LYS A 612 -31.23 9.98 -20.12
N LEU A 613 -31.96 9.89 -19.02
CA LEU A 613 -32.28 8.60 -18.38
C LEU A 613 -32.82 7.56 -19.40
N GLN A 614 -33.81 7.93 -20.21
CA GLN A 614 -34.45 7.08 -21.22
C GLN A 614 -33.53 6.62 -22.37
N SER A 615 -32.43 7.32 -22.62
CA SER A 615 -31.48 6.96 -23.69
C SER A 615 -30.40 5.97 -23.23
N ALA A 616 -30.36 5.63 -21.94
CA ALA A 616 -29.43 4.63 -21.42
C ALA A 616 -29.90 3.22 -21.81
N ASP A 617 -28.98 2.26 -21.88
CA ASP A 617 -29.36 0.85 -21.99
C ASP A 617 -29.94 0.33 -20.65
N TYR A 618 -29.55 0.95 -19.53
CA TYR A 618 -30.10 0.70 -18.19
C TYR A 618 -29.81 1.89 -17.27
N SER A 619 -30.75 2.23 -16.40
CA SER A 619 -30.65 3.37 -15.50
C SER A 619 -30.99 2.99 -14.06
N VAL A 620 -30.15 3.43 -13.13
CA VAL A 620 -30.31 3.15 -11.70
C VAL A 620 -30.10 4.42 -10.89
N ILE A 621 -30.90 4.60 -9.83
CA ILE A 621 -30.79 5.76 -8.92
C ILE A 621 -30.74 5.30 -7.46
N ASN A 622 -30.33 6.16 -6.54
CA ASN A 622 -30.52 5.91 -5.10
C ASN A 622 -31.88 6.46 -4.65
N LEU A 623 -32.83 5.58 -4.28
CA LEU A 623 -34.14 6.00 -3.75
C LEU A 623 -34.04 6.14 -2.23
N GLU A 624 -33.91 7.37 -1.77
CA GLU A 624 -33.65 7.71 -0.37
C GLU A 624 -34.93 8.16 0.36
N CYS A 625 -35.99 7.41 0.13
CA CYS A 625 -37.25 7.56 0.83
C CYS A 625 -38.06 6.27 0.79
N VAL A 626 -38.92 6.08 1.77
CA VAL A 626 -39.92 5.01 1.84
C VAL A 626 -41.13 5.37 0.99
N LEU A 627 -41.67 4.39 0.26
CA LEU A 627 -42.95 4.51 -0.45
C LEU A 627 -44.06 3.84 0.37
N ALA A 628 -44.90 4.65 1.00
CA ALA A 628 -46.02 4.15 1.81
C ALA A 628 -47.16 5.17 1.89
N ASP A 629 -48.39 4.68 1.84
CA ASP A 629 -49.61 5.50 2.05
C ASP A 629 -50.08 5.47 3.52
N SER A 630 -49.55 4.56 4.32
CA SER A 630 -49.74 4.45 5.77
C SER A 630 -48.51 3.80 6.40
N VAL A 631 -48.14 4.22 7.62
CA VAL A 631 -47.04 3.62 8.40
C VAL A 631 -47.53 3.20 9.77
N ASP A 632 -47.07 2.03 10.25
CA ASP A 632 -47.41 1.51 11.58
C ASP A 632 -46.48 2.13 12.63
N GLY A 633 -47.03 3.00 13.48
CA GLY A 633 -46.30 3.59 14.60
C GLY A 633 -45.45 4.80 14.21
N GLY A 634 -45.49 5.84 15.05
CA GLY A 634 -44.91 7.15 14.74
C GLY A 634 -43.42 7.10 14.41
N ALA A 635 -43.02 7.91 13.44
CA ALA A 635 -41.63 8.20 13.07
C ALA A 635 -40.72 8.23 14.31
N SER A 636 -39.85 7.22 14.46
CA SER A 636 -38.86 7.18 15.55
C SER A 636 -37.67 8.10 15.25
N LYS A 637 -37.43 8.41 13.97
CA LYS A 637 -36.31 9.24 13.51
C LYS A 637 -36.69 10.73 13.41
N PRO A 638 -35.77 11.66 13.76
CA PRO A 638 -36.00 13.10 13.66
C PRO A 638 -36.24 13.60 12.23
N PHE A 639 -35.77 12.87 11.22
CA PHE A 639 -36.06 13.11 9.80
C PHE A 639 -36.54 11.80 9.19
N SER A 640 -37.83 11.71 8.86
CA SER A 640 -38.43 10.54 8.20
C SER A 640 -38.85 10.92 6.78
N PHE A 641 -38.30 10.23 5.77
CA PHE A 641 -38.59 10.45 4.37
C PHE A 641 -39.58 9.41 3.87
N ILE A 642 -40.86 9.73 3.97
CA ILE A 642 -41.96 8.88 3.51
C ILE A 642 -42.73 9.61 2.42
N ALA A 643 -42.79 9.02 1.24
CA ALA A 643 -43.53 9.52 0.08
C ALA A 643 -44.72 8.58 -0.24
N PRO A 644 -45.84 9.12 -0.75
CA PRO A 644 -46.96 8.30 -1.21
C PRO A 644 -46.55 7.34 -2.32
N THR A 645 -47.14 6.14 -2.35
CA THR A 645 -46.79 5.08 -3.34
C THR A 645 -47.00 5.56 -4.78
N SER A 646 -48.02 6.38 -5.01
CA SER A 646 -48.33 7.01 -6.29
C SER A 646 -47.18 7.84 -6.90
N ARG A 647 -46.21 8.28 -6.10
CA ARG A 647 -45.05 9.06 -6.59
C ARG A 647 -44.04 8.22 -7.36
N LEU A 648 -44.10 6.88 -7.28
CA LEU A 648 -43.27 6.00 -8.10
C LEU A 648 -43.44 6.27 -9.61
N ALA A 649 -44.64 6.69 -10.04
CA ALA A 649 -44.93 7.04 -11.44
C ALA A 649 -44.01 8.14 -11.99
N LEU A 650 -43.45 9.00 -11.14
CA LEU A 650 -42.48 10.02 -11.55
C LEU A 650 -41.17 9.39 -12.05
N LEU A 651 -40.75 8.27 -11.45
CA LEU A 651 -39.57 7.52 -11.86
C LEU A 651 -39.85 6.68 -13.12
N GLU A 652 -41.04 6.09 -13.23
CA GLU A 652 -41.46 5.37 -14.44
C GLU A 652 -41.48 6.29 -15.66
N VAL A 653 -42.04 7.49 -15.54
CA VAL A 653 -42.06 8.51 -16.61
C VAL A 653 -40.65 9.00 -16.94
N ALA A 654 -39.73 8.97 -15.98
CA ALA A 654 -38.35 9.33 -16.19
C ALA A 654 -37.55 8.24 -16.93
N GLY A 655 -38.09 7.01 -17.01
CA GLY A 655 -37.40 5.87 -17.60
C GLY A 655 -36.34 5.27 -16.68
N VAL A 656 -36.56 5.29 -15.36
CA VAL A 656 -35.70 4.60 -14.39
C VAL A 656 -35.96 3.09 -14.46
N ASP A 657 -34.91 2.28 -14.56
CA ASP A 657 -35.01 0.81 -14.63
C ASP A 657 -34.84 0.15 -13.25
N ALA A 658 -34.03 0.73 -12.36
CA ALA A 658 -33.79 0.20 -11.03
C ALA A 658 -33.57 1.28 -9.95
N VAL A 659 -33.77 0.90 -8.70
CA VAL A 659 -33.51 1.74 -7.52
C VAL A 659 -32.65 1.01 -6.49
N ASN A 660 -31.64 1.70 -5.96
CA ASN A 660 -30.93 1.27 -4.75
C ASN A 660 -31.77 1.63 -3.51
N LEU A 661 -32.03 0.63 -2.67
CA LEU A 661 -32.77 0.75 -1.41
C LEU A 661 -31.88 0.61 -0.17
N ALA A 662 -30.63 0.18 -0.29
CA ALA A 662 -29.75 -0.04 0.86
C ALA A 662 -29.13 1.28 1.33
N ASN A 663 -29.92 2.09 2.03
CA ASN A 663 -29.53 3.39 2.59
C ASN A 663 -30.11 3.60 4.00
N ASN A 664 -29.72 4.68 4.68
CA ASN A 664 -30.16 4.98 6.06
C ASN A 664 -31.63 5.38 6.19
N HIS A 665 -32.33 5.61 5.07
CA HIS A 665 -33.75 5.95 5.04
C HIS A 665 -34.65 4.77 4.65
N ALA A 666 -34.08 3.57 4.43
CA ALA A 666 -34.80 2.37 4.01
C ALA A 666 -35.90 1.90 4.98
N TYR A 667 -35.86 2.34 6.24
CA TYR A 667 -36.75 1.93 7.33
C TYR A 667 -37.42 3.10 8.05
N ASP A 668 -37.54 4.27 7.41
CA ASP A 668 -38.18 5.44 8.05
C ASP A 668 -39.67 5.23 8.37
N GLY A 669 -40.34 4.32 7.66
CA GLY A 669 -41.69 3.83 7.97
C GLY A 669 -41.70 2.49 8.72
N GLY A 670 -40.60 2.12 9.36
CA GLY A 670 -40.41 0.80 9.96
C GLY A 670 -40.37 -0.33 8.93
N ILE A 671 -40.57 -1.57 9.40
CA ILE A 671 -40.61 -2.77 8.54
C ILE A 671 -41.78 -2.68 7.55
N GLY A 672 -42.97 -2.26 8.02
CA GLY A 672 -44.14 -2.12 7.15
C GLY A 672 -43.95 -1.10 6.02
N GLY A 673 -43.27 0.02 6.27
CA GLY A 673 -42.90 0.97 5.22
C GLY A 673 -41.91 0.40 4.20
N HIS A 674 -40.91 -0.36 4.67
CA HIS A 674 -39.97 -1.04 3.79
C HIS A 674 -40.67 -2.08 2.89
N ASP A 675 -41.54 -2.90 3.47
CA ASP A 675 -42.30 -3.90 2.73
C ASP A 675 -43.28 -3.25 1.74
N SER A 676 -43.93 -2.16 2.15
CA SER A 676 -44.75 -1.31 1.25
C SER A 676 -43.94 -0.80 0.05
N THR A 677 -42.67 -0.44 0.24
CA THR A 677 -41.78 -0.01 -0.85
C THR A 677 -41.50 -1.17 -1.82
N LEU A 678 -41.15 -2.35 -1.30
CA LEU A 678 -40.92 -3.55 -2.12
C LEU A 678 -42.18 -3.98 -2.89
N ASP A 679 -43.35 -3.96 -2.24
CA ASP A 679 -44.64 -4.28 -2.86
C ASP A 679 -45.03 -3.30 -3.96
N THR A 680 -44.70 -2.02 -3.78
CA THR A 680 -44.93 -0.98 -4.79
C THR A 680 -44.02 -1.20 -6.00
N LEU A 681 -42.74 -1.51 -5.77
CA LEU A 681 -41.78 -1.80 -6.84
C LEU A 681 -42.14 -3.09 -7.60
N ALA A 682 -42.56 -4.14 -6.90
CA ALA A 682 -42.98 -5.41 -7.50
C ALA A 682 -44.19 -5.29 -8.45
N LYS A 683 -45.00 -4.23 -8.31
CA LYS A 683 -46.13 -3.89 -9.20
C LYS A 683 -45.72 -3.00 -10.38
N SER A 684 -44.48 -2.52 -10.38
CA SER A 684 -43.89 -1.66 -11.41
C SER A 684 -42.91 -2.43 -12.29
N LYS A 685 -42.29 -1.74 -13.25
CA LYS A 685 -41.15 -2.27 -14.02
C LYS A 685 -39.78 -1.94 -13.42
N ILE A 686 -39.76 -1.29 -12.25
CA ILE A 686 -38.55 -0.80 -11.60
C ILE A 686 -38.02 -1.88 -10.66
N GLU A 687 -36.79 -2.32 -10.90
CA GLU A 687 -36.11 -3.34 -10.09
C GLU A 687 -35.54 -2.76 -8.80
N SER A 688 -35.39 -3.59 -7.75
CA SER A 688 -34.84 -3.18 -6.46
C SER A 688 -33.45 -3.76 -6.23
N VAL A 689 -32.46 -2.92 -5.94
CA VAL A 689 -31.08 -3.31 -5.58
C VAL A 689 -30.87 -3.11 -4.07
N GLY A 690 -30.28 -4.11 -3.41
CA GLY A 690 -29.93 -4.05 -1.98
C GLY A 690 -31.02 -4.48 -1.02
N SER A 691 -32.23 -4.74 -1.52
CA SER A 691 -33.30 -5.46 -0.82
C SER A 691 -34.24 -6.07 -1.86
N GLN A 692 -34.55 -7.35 -1.74
CA GLN A 692 -35.51 -8.03 -2.62
C GLN A 692 -36.11 -9.27 -1.95
N GLY A 693 -37.43 -9.42 -2.01
CA GLY A 693 -38.09 -10.68 -1.62
C GLY A 693 -37.82 -11.01 -0.16
N GLU A 694 -37.21 -12.18 0.14
CA GLU A 694 -36.56 -12.61 1.41
C GLU A 694 -35.12 -12.13 1.67
N SER A 695 -34.41 -11.76 0.61
CA SER A 695 -32.95 -11.72 0.65
C SER A 695 -32.43 -10.40 1.22
N ARG A 696 -31.47 -10.50 2.13
CA ARG A 696 -30.71 -9.34 2.65
C ARG A 696 -29.70 -8.78 1.64
N ASP A 697 -29.18 -9.61 0.71
CA ASP A 697 -28.18 -9.16 -0.27
C ASP A 697 -28.79 -8.37 -1.42
N GLY A 698 -30.05 -8.67 -1.78
CA GLY A 698 -30.81 -7.98 -2.82
C GLY A 698 -30.04 -7.77 -4.12
N THR A 699 -29.12 -8.68 -4.46
CA THR A 699 -28.27 -8.52 -5.65
C THR A 699 -29.12 -8.63 -6.91
N GLN A 700 -28.94 -7.71 -7.86
CA GLN A 700 -29.62 -7.79 -9.16
C GLN A 700 -28.69 -8.30 -10.25
N LEU A 701 -29.21 -9.20 -11.10
CA LEU A 701 -28.53 -9.70 -12.28
C LEU A 701 -29.37 -9.32 -13.50
N VAL A 702 -28.82 -8.45 -14.34
CA VAL A 702 -29.49 -8.01 -15.57
C VAL A 702 -28.64 -8.39 -16.78
N GLU A 703 -29.29 -8.84 -17.86
CA GLU A 703 -28.63 -9.13 -19.13
C GLU A 703 -29.03 -8.09 -20.17
N ILE A 704 -28.04 -7.30 -20.63
CA ILE A 704 -28.24 -6.20 -21.57
C ILE A 704 -27.32 -6.44 -22.75
N ARG A 705 -27.90 -6.54 -23.95
CA ARG A 705 -27.14 -6.75 -25.21
C ARG A 705 -26.14 -7.92 -25.11
N GLY A 706 -26.52 -9.00 -24.42
CA GLY A 706 -25.71 -10.20 -24.22
C GLY A 706 -24.62 -10.09 -23.15
N ARG A 707 -24.57 -8.99 -22.38
CA ARG A 707 -23.67 -8.79 -21.24
C ARG A 707 -24.44 -8.90 -19.94
N LYS A 708 -23.92 -9.69 -19.00
CA LYS A 708 -24.52 -9.85 -17.66
C LYS A 708 -23.89 -8.86 -16.70
N LEU A 709 -24.72 -8.01 -16.11
CA LEU A 709 -24.32 -7.04 -15.08
C LEU A 709 -24.88 -7.50 -13.73
N GLY A 710 -24.01 -7.49 -12.71
CA GLY A 710 -24.37 -7.76 -11.33
C GLY A 710 -24.33 -6.48 -10.51
N LEU A 711 -25.44 -6.12 -9.87
CA LEU A 711 -25.53 -4.96 -9.00
C LEU A 711 -25.65 -5.41 -7.53
N LEU A 712 -24.89 -4.76 -6.66
CA LEU A 712 -24.95 -4.95 -5.21
C LEU A 712 -24.93 -3.58 -4.53
N SER A 713 -25.67 -3.42 -3.44
CA SER A 713 -25.61 -2.23 -2.59
C SER A 713 -25.63 -2.60 -1.12
N PHE A 714 -25.18 -1.68 -0.28
CA PHE A 714 -25.18 -1.81 1.17
C PHE A 714 -25.17 -0.44 1.83
N ASN A 715 -25.66 -0.37 3.06
CA ASN A 715 -25.65 0.84 3.87
C ASN A 715 -24.44 0.84 4.82
N ALA A 716 -23.68 1.94 4.85
CA ALA A 716 -22.60 2.17 5.82
C ALA A 716 -22.91 3.33 6.80
N VAL A 717 -24.12 3.88 6.73
CA VAL A 717 -24.63 4.94 7.60
C VAL A 717 -25.66 4.33 8.53
N LEU A 718 -25.18 3.76 9.63
CA LEU A 718 -26.03 2.97 10.52
C LEU A 718 -26.84 3.89 11.46
N SER A 719 -28.17 3.74 11.46
CA SER A 719 -29.02 4.40 12.46
C SER A 719 -29.26 3.47 13.66
N ARG A 720 -29.36 4.06 14.85
CA ARG A 720 -29.79 3.33 16.06
C ARG A 720 -31.28 3.04 16.07
N ASP A 721 -32.04 3.79 15.28
CA ASP A 721 -33.50 3.69 15.19
C ASP A 721 -33.96 2.68 14.12
N ASP A 722 -33.02 2.11 13.36
CA ASP A 722 -33.33 1.04 12.41
C ASP A 722 -33.72 -0.24 13.16
N PRO A 723 -34.66 -1.04 12.62
CA PRO A 723 -35.01 -2.34 13.19
C PRO A 723 -33.77 -3.25 13.32
N PRO A 724 -33.71 -4.13 14.34
CA PRO A 724 -32.58 -5.05 14.50
C PRO A 724 -32.47 -6.08 13.35
N ASP A 725 -33.60 -6.43 12.73
CA ASP A 725 -33.68 -7.39 11.63
C ASP A 725 -33.87 -6.66 10.29
N THR A 726 -32.80 -6.03 9.80
CA THR A 726 -32.83 -5.35 8.51
C THR A 726 -32.58 -6.32 7.34
N ARG A 727 -33.34 -6.13 6.28
CA ARG A 727 -33.25 -6.81 4.98
C ARG A 727 -32.33 -6.10 3.98
N ILE A 728 -31.37 -5.33 4.51
CA ILE A 728 -30.28 -4.72 3.76
C ILE A 728 -28.95 -5.14 4.38
N LEU A 729 -27.89 -5.22 3.56
CA LEU A 729 -26.53 -5.38 4.09
C LEU A 729 -26.03 -4.09 4.73
N GLN A 730 -25.35 -4.21 5.86
CA GLN A 730 -24.83 -3.11 6.65
C GLN A 730 -23.32 -3.24 6.86
N TYR A 731 -22.52 -2.25 6.45
CA TYR A 731 -21.08 -2.22 6.73
C TYR A 731 -20.80 -1.46 8.05
N PRO A 732 -19.93 -1.95 8.95
CA PRO A 732 -19.09 -3.16 8.85
C PRO A 732 -19.74 -4.47 9.34
N ARG A 733 -21.01 -4.43 9.80
CA ARG A 733 -21.68 -5.60 10.44
C ARG A 733 -21.72 -6.85 9.55
N ASP A 734 -21.90 -6.66 8.25
CA ASP A 734 -22.10 -7.71 7.25
C ASP A 734 -20.93 -7.82 6.26
N GLU A 735 -19.70 -7.40 6.64
CA GLU A 735 -18.52 -7.40 5.76
C GLU A 735 -18.31 -8.74 5.01
N ASN A 736 -18.40 -9.86 5.73
CA ASN A 736 -18.27 -11.21 5.15
C ASN A 736 -19.40 -11.54 4.16
N ALA A 737 -20.62 -11.07 4.40
CA ALA A 737 -21.76 -11.31 3.51
C ALA A 737 -21.65 -10.46 2.24
N ILE A 738 -21.16 -9.22 2.34
CA ILE A 738 -20.83 -8.36 1.21
C ILE A 738 -19.78 -9.05 0.33
N GLU A 739 -18.66 -9.50 0.91
CA GLU A 739 -17.61 -10.19 0.16
C GLU A 739 -18.11 -11.47 -0.52
N SER A 740 -18.90 -12.27 0.19
CA SER A 740 -19.52 -13.48 -0.36
C SER A 740 -20.42 -13.16 -1.55
N SER A 741 -21.21 -12.08 -1.47
CA SER A 741 -22.10 -11.62 -2.54
C SER A 741 -21.32 -11.17 -3.77
N ILE A 742 -20.24 -10.40 -3.59
CA ILE A 742 -19.34 -10.01 -4.69
C ILE A 742 -18.73 -11.25 -5.34
N SER A 743 -18.25 -12.22 -4.55
CA SER A 743 -17.67 -13.46 -5.06
C SER A 743 -18.68 -14.29 -5.88
N LYS A 744 -19.94 -14.34 -5.44
CA LYS A 744 -21.04 -14.99 -6.20
C LYS A 744 -21.29 -14.26 -7.51
N LEU A 745 -21.48 -12.94 -7.47
CA LEU A 745 -21.69 -12.11 -8.67
C LEU A 745 -20.54 -12.28 -9.66
N ARG A 746 -19.29 -12.27 -9.20
CA ARG A 746 -18.12 -12.43 -10.05
C ARG A 746 -18.09 -13.72 -10.86
N LYS A 747 -18.76 -14.78 -10.37
CA LYS A 747 -18.91 -16.08 -11.05
C LYS A 747 -20.10 -16.11 -12.00
N SER A 748 -21.11 -15.26 -11.80
CA SER A 748 -22.37 -15.29 -12.55
C SER A 748 -22.54 -14.15 -13.57
N CYS A 749 -21.72 -13.10 -13.50
CA CYS A 749 -21.81 -11.93 -14.38
C CYS A 749 -20.45 -11.48 -14.94
N ASP A 750 -20.52 -10.65 -15.98
CA ASP A 750 -19.36 -10.07 -16.63
C ASP A 750 -18.81 -8.88 -15.85
N ILE A 751 -19.70 -8.00 -15.38
CA ILE A 751 -19.39 -6.73 -14.72
C ILE A 751 -20.14 -6.64 -13.40
N VAL A 752 -19.43 -6.30 -12.32
CA VAL A 752 -19.98 -6.07 -10.98
C VAL A 752 -19.98 -4.58 -10.67
N ILE A 753 -21.16 -4.01 -10.45
CA ILE A 753 -21.37 -2.61 -10.06
C ILE A 753 -21.79 -2.59 -8.59
N ILE A 754 -21.05 -1.86 -7.76
CA ILE A 754 -21.37 -1.70 -6.34
C ILE A 754 -21.88 -0.28 -6.08
N LEU A 755 -23.01 -0.16 -5.41
CA LEU A 755 -23.70 1.10 -5.10
C LEU A 755 -23.76 1.34 -3.57
N PRO A 756 -22.64 1.66 -2.90
CA PRO A 756 -22.63 1.84 -1.46
C PRO A 756 -23.26 3.18 -1.03
N HIS A 757 -23.98 3.18 0.08
CA HIS A 757 -24.51 4.39 0.70
C HIS A 757 -23.66 4.74 1.94
N TRP A 758 -22.83 5.79 1.88
CA TRP A 758 -21.71 5.94 2.83
C TRP A 758 -21.14 7.37 3.00
N GLY A 759 -20.20 7.52 3.94
CA GLY A 759 -19.44 8.77 4.10
C GLY A 759 -20.13 9.76 5.02
N SER A 760 -19.79 11.04 4.87
CA SER A 760 -20.32 12.13 5.70
C SER A 760 -21.08 13.12 4.85
N GLU A 761 -22.22 13.57 5.36
CA GLU A 761 -23.06 14.57 4.70
C GLU A 761 -22.30 15.89 4.46
N TYR A 762 -22.65 16.56 3.37
CA TYR A 762 -22.32 17.95 3.07
C TYR A 762 -20.82 18.26 2.93
N THR A 763 -19.98 17.26 2.66
CA THR A 763 -18.54 17.47 2.47
C THR A 763 -18.01 16.88 1.16
N ARG A 764 -17.13 17.62 0.52
CA ARG A 764 -16.33 17.14 -0.63
C ARG A 764 -15.17 16.24 -0.20
N VAL A 765 -14.85 16.20 1.10
CA VAL A 765 -13.76 15.42 1.65
C VAL A 765 -14.17 13.96 1.78
N VAL A 766 -13.48 13.08 1.06
CA VAL A 766 -13.63 11.63 1.17
C VAL A 766 -12.96 11.14 2.45
N THR A 767 -13.68 10.37 3.27
CA THR A 767 -13.17 9.85 4.55
C THR A 767 -12.26 8.63 4.37
N ASP A 768 -11.31 8.41 5.29
CA ASP A 768 -10.38 7.26 5.27
C ASP A 768 -11.10 5.90 5.25
N SER A 769 -12.24 5.83 5.94
CA SER A 769 -13.12 4.66 5.93
C SER A 769 -13.69 4.41 4.53
N GLN A 770 -14.29 5.41 3.87
CA GLN A 770 -14.76 5.28 2.48
C GLN A 770 -13.65 4.78 1.56
N ARG A 771 -12.42 5.32 1.70
CA ARG A 771 -11.28 4.92 0.88
C ARG A 771 -10.92 3.45 1.06
N SER A 772 -10.81 3.03 2.31
CA SER A 772 -10.42 1.67 2.67
C SER A 772 -11.45 0.65 2.18
N VAL A 773 -12.73 0.94 2.38
CA VAL A 773 -13.85 0.10 1.92
C VAL A 773 -13.91 0.07 0.40
N ALA A 774 -13.84 1.21 -0.30
CA ALA A 774 -13.90 1.26 -1.76
C ALA A 774 -12.81 0.41 -2.42
N ARG A 775 -11.56 0.51 -1.93
CA ARG A 775 -10.45 -0.29 -2.43
C ARG A 775 -10.58 -1.77 -2.07
N TRP A 776 -11.16 -2.09 -0.91
CA TRP A 776 -11.51 -3.47 -0.55
C TRP A 776 -12.54 -4.05 -1.52
N LEU A 777 -13.62 -3.33 -1.84
CA LEU A 777 -14.62 -3.77 -2.82
C LEU A 777 -14.00 -4.09 -4.19
N VAL A 778 -13.08 -3.24 -4.68
CA VAL A 778 -12.34 -3.50 -5.92
C VAL A 778 -11.49 -4.75 -5.82
N ARG A 779 -10.79 -4.96 -4.69
CA ARG A 779 -10.02 -6.20 -4.45
C ARG A 779 -10.90 -7.44 -4.41
N SER A 780 -12.11 -7.33 -3.84
CA SER A 780 -13.08 -8.43 -3.78
C SER A 780 -13.74 -8.72 -5.14
N GLY A 781 -13.63 -7.80 -6.11
CA GLY A 781 -14.00 -8.04 -7.51
C GLY A 781 -14.91 -7.00 -8.16
N ALA A 782 -15.16 -5.85 -7.53
CA ALA A 782 -15.94 -4.79 -8.14
C ALA A 782 -15.29 -4.28 -9.44
N ASP A 783 -16.13 -4.01 -10.44
CA ASP A 783 -15.74 -3.36 -11.69
C ASP A 783 -16.11 -1.88 -11.69
N VAL A 784 -17.07 -1.43 -10.88
CA VAL A 784 -17.34 -0.01 -10.65
C VAL A 784 -17.85 0.13 -9.23
N VAL A 785 -17.47 1.21 -8.56
CA VAL A 785 -18.08 1.61 -7.28
C VAL A 785 -18.65 3.00 -7.45
N VAL A 786 -19.95 3.18 -7.17
CA VAL A 786 -20.63 4.48 -7.26
C VAL A 786 -21.40 4.75 -5.98
N GLY A 787 -20.83 5.60 -5.13
CA GLY A 787 -21.38 5.93 -3.84
C GLY A 787 -22.45 7.02 -3.89
N SER A 788 -23.24 7.06 -2.83
CA SER A 788 -24.23 8.10 -2.53
C SER A 788 -24.24 8.39 -1.02
N HIS A 789 -25.11 9.30 -0.53
CA HIS A 789 -25.25 9.81 0.87
C HIS A 789 -24.67 11.20 1.15
N PRO A 790 -23.45 11.58 0.74
CA PRO A 790 -22.90 12.89 1.13
C PRO A 790 -23.72 14.10 0.65
N HIS A 791 -24.70 13.88 -0.23
CA HIS A 791 -25.54 14.90 -0.90
C HIS A 791 -24.76 15.97 -1.67
N ILE A 792 -23.44 15.81 -1.79
CA ILE A 792 -22.53 16.64 -2.57
C ILE A 792 -21.62 15.69 -3.36
N ARG A 793 -21.25 16.09 -4.58
CA ARG A 793 -20.26 15.38 -5.38
C ARG A 793 -18.94 15.23 -4.64
N GLN A 794 -18.40 14.02 -4.68
CA GLN A 794 -17.05 13.72 -4.22
C GLN A 794 -16.16 13.26 -5.38
N ALA A 795 -14.85 13.20 -5.13
CA ALA A 795 -13.85 12.91 -6.15
C ALA A 795 -14.04 11.53 -6.82
N ILE A 796 -13.44 11.36 -8.00
CA ILE A 796 -13.30 10.08 -8.70
C ILE A 796 -11.89 9.56 -8.49
N GLU A 797 -11.75 8.29 -8.14
CA GLU A 797 -10.48 7.55 -8.11
C GLU A 797 -10.47 6.46 -9.18
N TYR A 798 -9.31 6.23 -9.79
CA TYR A 798 -9.05 4.97 -10.49
C TYR A 798 -8.10 4.12 -9.64
N TYR A 799 -8.64 3.09 -9.02
CA TYR A 799 -7.86 2.11 -8.28
C TYR A 799 -7.72 0.85 -9.15
N ARG A 800 -6.51 0.54 -9.60
CA ARG A 800 -6.23 -0.57 -10.55
C ARG A 800 -6.92 -0.47 -11.91
N GLY A 801 -7.21 0.75 -12.35
CA GLY A 801 -8.04 0.99 -13.54
C GLY A 801 -9.54 0.74 -13.31
N VAL A 802 -9.98 0.47 -12.07
CA VAL A 802 -11.40 0.44 -11.70
C VAL A 802 -11.84 1.81 -11.22
N PRO A 803 -12.87 2.42 -11.84
CA PRO A 803 -13.42 3.69 -11.38
C PRO A 803 -14.19 3.53 -10.07
N ILE A 804 -13.90 4.43 -9.14
CA ILE A 804 -14.60 4.64 -7.87
C ILE A 804 -15.09 6.08 -7.85
N VAL A 805 -16.40 6.27 -7.85
CA VAL A 805 -17.04 7.57 -7.67
C VAL A 805 -17.57 7.61 -6.25
N TYR A 806 -17.02 8.46 -5.38
CA TYR A 806 -17.33 8.40 -3.95
C TYR A 806 -18.72 8.93 -3.60
N SER A 807 -19.23 9.90 -4.37
CA SER A 807 -20.58 10.42 -4.23
C SER A 807 -21.00 11.12 -5.52
N LEU A 808 -22.21 10.81 -5.99
CA LEU A 808 -22.86 11.53 -7.09
C LEU A 808 -23.53 12.84 -6.66
N GLY A 809 -23.77 13.03 -5.35
CA GLY A 809 -24.67 14.07 -4.84
C GLY A 809 -26.13 13.71 -5.07
N ASN A 810 -27.00 14.72 -5.11
CA ASN A 810 -28.44 14.52 -5.32
C ASN A 810 -28.79 14.51 -6.81
N LEU A 811 -29.68 13.61 -7.23
CA LEU A 811 -30.37 13.72 -8.52
C LEU A 811 -31.72 14.44 -8.38
N TYR A 812 -32.41 14.27 -7.25
CA TYR A 812 -33.56 15.09 -6.89
C TYR A 812 -33.76 15.11 -5.38
N PHE A 813 -33.76 16.29 -4.78
CA PHE A 813 -34.07 16.46 -3.36
C PHE A 813 -34.89 17.74 -3.20
N PRO A 814 -36.08 17.70 -2.55
CA PRO A 814 -36.98 18.86 -2.48
C PRO A 814 -36.46 19.97 -1.54
N ASN A 815 -35.55 19.63 -0.63
CA ASN A 815 -34.99 20.57 0.33
C ASN A 815 -33.87 21.43 -0.29
N ARG A 816 -33.53 22.54 0.38
CA ARG A 816 -32.29 23.29 0.10
C ARG A 816 -31.22 22.91 1.11
N GLY A 817 -30.00 22.75 0.62
CA GLY A 817 -28.84 22.48 1.45
C GLY A 817 -27.67 23.44 1.15
N PRO A 818 -26.46 23.10 1.63
CA PRO A 818 -25.26 23.90 1.40
C PRO A 818 -24.84 23.93 -0.08
N ALA A 819 -23.81 24.74 -0.41
CA ALA A 819 -23.33 24.88 -1.78
C ALA A 819 -22.88 23.54 -2.39
N GLY A 820 -23.51 23.14 -3.51
CA GLY A 820 -23.31 21.85 -4.17
C GLY A 820 -24.43 20.83 -3.90
N PHE A 821 -25.37 21.11 -2.98
CA PHE A 821 -26.45 20.20 -2.62
C PHE A 821 -27.48 19.98 -3.74
N ASN A 822 -27.72 20.99 -4.57
CA ASN A 822 -28.66 20.92 -5.68
C ASN A 822 -27.98 20.71 -7.04
N ASP A 823 -26.71 20.31 -7.05
CA ASP A 823 -26.02 20.04 -8.30
C ASP A 823 -26.47 18.65 -8.82
N TYR A 824 -27.51 18.62 -9.65
CA TYR A 824 -28.08 17.38 -10.19
C TYR A 824 -27.14 16.71 -11.19
N GLN A 825 -26.80 15.44 -10.96
CA GLN A 825 -25.78 14.75 -11.75
C GLN A 825 -26.20 13.34 -12.13
N LEU A 826 -25.86 12.98 -13.37
CA LEU A 826 -25.90 11.61 -13.88
C LEU A 826 -24.48 11.19 -14.27
N LEU A 827 -24.15 9.94 -13.97
CA LEU A 827 -22.92 9.29 -14.36
C LEU A 827 -23.20 8.29 -15.48
N ASP A 828 -22.53 8.45 -16.63
CA ASP A 828 -22.49 7.46 -17.69
C ASP A 828 -21.37 6.45 -17.38
N ILE A 829 -21.77 5.22 -17.10
CA ILE A 829 -20.87 4.06 -17.05
C ILE A 829 -20.93 3.38 -18.42
N GLN A 830 -19.91 3.63 -19.23
CA GLN A 830 -19.73 2.98 -20.52
C GLN A 830 -18.99 1.65 -20.33
N ILE A 831 -19.65 0.55 -20.67
CA ILE A 831 -19.15 -0.80 -20.50
C ILE A 831 -18.92 -1.41 -21.89
N SER A 832 -17.72 -1.96 -22.09
CA SER A 832 -17.41 -2.69 -23.32
C SER A 832 -18.34 -3.91 -23.52
N THR A 833 -18.79 -4.11 -24.76
CA THR A 833 -19.54 -5.30 -25.14
C THR A 833 -18.64 -6.54 -25.34
N THR A 834 -17.32 -6.37 -25.39
CA THR A 834 -16.37 -7.47 -25.67
C THR A 834 -15.34 -7.69 -24.58
N SER A 835 -15.09 -6.69 -23.75
CA SER A 835 -14.07 -6.67 -22.72
C SER A 835 -14.67 -6.34 -21.34
N ARG A 836 -13.84 -6.33 -20.30
CA ARG A 836 -14.21 -5.84 -18.96
C ARG A 836 -13.82 -4.37 -18.75
N GLN A 837 -13.47 -3.64 -19.81
CA GLN A 837 -13.19 -2.22 -19.70
C GLN A 837 -14.46 -1.45 -19.35
N VAL A 838 -14.29 -0.48 -18.47
CA VAL A 838 -15.36 0.41 -18.03
C VAL A 838 -14.79 1.82 -17.97
N LYS A 839 -15.50 2.76 -18.58
CA LYS A 839 -15.20 4.19 -18.54
C LYS A 839 -16.36 4.93 -17.89
N VAL A 840 -16.05 5.92 -17.07
CA VAL A 840 -17.07 6.77 -16.44
C VAL A 840 -16.93 8.21 -16.91
N ASN A 841 -18.06 8.86 -17.22
CA ASN A 841 -18.12 10.27 -17.59
C ASN A 841 -19.38 10.90 -16.98
N TRP A 842 -19.34 12.19 -16.67
CA TRP A 842 -20.53 12.91 -16.24
C TRP A 842 -21.43 13.20 -17.46
N SER A 843 -22.71 12.82 -17.41
CA SER A 843 -23.63 12.92 -18.56
C SER A 843 -24.23 14.33 -18.72
N VAL A 844 -24.28 15.08 -17.62
CA VAL A 844 -24.80 16.45 -17.48
C VAL A 844 -24.10 17.12 -16.30
N SER A 845 -23.55 18.32 -16.50
CA SER A 845 -23.35 19.30 -15.43
C SER A 845 -24.22 20.51 -15.76
N GLU A 846 -25.38 20.63 -15.14
CA GLU A 846 -26.14 21.89 -15.13
C GLU A 846 -25.70 22.75 -13.95
#